data_AF-A0A0J6BU02-F1
#
_entry.id   AF-A0A0J6BU02-F1
#
_cell.length_a   1.000
_cell.length_b   1.000
_cell.length_c   1.000
_cell.angle_alpha   90.00
_cell.angle_beta   90.00
_cell.angle_gamma   90.00
#
_symmetry.space_group_name_H-M   'P 1'
#
loop_
_entity.id
_entity.type
_entity.pdbx_description
1 polymer ?
#
loop_
_entity_poly.entity_id
_entity_poly.type
_entity_poly.pdbx_seq_one_letter_code
_entity_poly.pdbx_strand_id
1 'polypeptide(L)'
;MPTHRPCSPAPIRLVARCLPCAIAAALGAMPGLARAQTPIGPGTINTSQVLNGGNWVVQGNTTIDVPNVPSAGWGILARTGSVVALDSAAGPIQIIGHTAIGHALQVQNGSTLTNNGGSLSLTTSGAGEYGIDVYDLGQLTLSNVTINTSGGRHNTSVGAYGIWVGGAGALGNLSNSTINTTGGATGAVASAGNLNLTDVTVSVQNGGNSDYGVNAQSGGTIVMTRGSVTTDGTYGAALRASGSSAPGSLVQASNVTLRTSGLGGYGVLAVFDNARAEVSNADIATTGEQGYGYSARETGQITSSNSNVRTAGVNGYGAYVRSQANVTLTGGSITTTGASARGVSVADANTFLSTRGLALATSGSEAIGAYASAGATLSMDGGSIATSGPSAYGLFANAAGTTATATGLSISTTGSDSHALMVVNGATLNAASTQASATGDGASGLFFSTTAGNTSLATLSNGTLSSGAAPTIAVAGGDATLNMSGMRVSGSQNWLRVANDTAFAASGRRAPLTLGTQAAPAAVVGDATEAEPALPVVTVGVLASSLPGNLTLNADASEFTGAAVTDAGNTSNVTLNANSHWTLTGDSTLTTLALNNSAIDFQAPAAGAYKTLTVNNYSGSNGVIGLNTYLGADGSPSDRLVINGGAATGSTGLRITNTGGPGALTVADGIKVVDAQAGATSTANAFSLAHRAVAGPYEYGLYRGDQAGVDPESWYLRSQRADDPGEPLYRPEVGAYLANQHFAATMFQHSLHDRLGEPQFIERTAFGDQATRRRSAWLRMVGRWEQAGSRNDNISVRSDIFMLQGGGDLAQWQVGTEDGRLHLGVMGTYGRSNSTGRAGGGNKVHAHGKVDGYALGLYATWFQNDASRLGAYVDTWLQYGWFNNRVFGDDLPRVDYDSQGLSASAEAGYALALTQGWVLEPQAQVIYTSTDTDTIADDGTGTRVGAANTSGVTTRLGVRTHRSFDLDGGRQVQPYLTLNWWHMPGDDKISFNHVRVGDIYPTNAYEAKLGVNANFAKGWTGFVNVAGMFGENSYQQYSARIGVKYTW
;
A
#
# COMPACT_ATOMS: atom_id res chain seq x y z
N MET A 1 46.45 -8.38 53.89
CA MET A 1 47.36 -7.29 54.31
C MET A 1 47.10 -6.08 53.43
N PRO A 2 47.11 -4.84 53.96
CA PRO A 2 46.32 -4.44 55.13
C PRO A 2 45.78 -2.97 55.07
N THR A 3 44.73 -2.68 55.87
CA THR A 3 44.52 -1.53 56.80
C THR A 3 44.49 -0.07 56.29
N HIS A 4 43.72 0.92 56.73
CA HIS A 4 42.97 1.32 57.97
C HIS A 4 41.85 2.32 57.53
N ARG A 5 40.55 2.32 57.95
CA ARG A 5 39.85 2.60 59.25
C ARG A 5 39.65 4.12 59.62
N PRO A 6 38.63 4.53 60.41
CA PRO A 6 37.33 5.12 59.97
C PRO A 6 36.91 6.46 60.65
N CYS A 7 35.82 7.14 60.19
CA CYS A 7 34.94 8.04 61.00
C CYS A 7 33.71 8.63 60.24
N SER A 8 32.49 8.21 60.64
CA SER A 8 31.17 8.88 60.85
C SER A 8 30.61 10.05 59.97
N PRO A 9 29.29 10.35 59.98
CA PRO A 9 28.33 9.91 58.96
C PRO A 9 27.52 11.05 58.27
N ALA A 10 26.84 10.70 57.18
CA ALA A 10 26.15 11.61 56.24
C ALA A 10 24.75 12.11 56.69
N PRO A 11 24.24 13.25 56.15
CA PRO A 11 23.15 14.01 56.78
C PRO A 11 21.74 13.77 56.19
N ILE A 12 20.85 13.34 57.09
CA ILE A 12 19.48 13.82 57.43
C ILE A 12 18.72 14.64 56.37
N ARG A 13 17.57 14.11 55.91
CA ARG A 13 16.30 14.85 55.76
C ARG A 13 15.07 13.94 55.89
N LEU A 14 14.22 14.34 56.84
CA LEU A 14 12.97 13.79 57.37
C LEU A 14 12.09 12.94 56.43
N VAL A 15 11.85 11.69 56.82
CA VAL A 15 10.65 10.91 56.52
C VAL A 15 9.90 10.71 57.83
N ALA A 16 8.66 11.20 57.89
CA ALA A 16 7.76 10.99 59.00
C ALA A 16 6.78 9.85 58.68
N ARG A 17 6.67 8.93 59.64
CA ARG A 17 5.55 8.01 59.90
C ARG A 17 5.49 6.71 59.09
N CYS A 18 6.14 5.68 59.64
CA CYS A 18 5.64 4.30 59.63
C CYS A 18 5.68 3.74 61.07
N LEU A 19 4.51 3.77 61.73
CA LEU A 19 4.07 2.98 62.89
C LEU A 19 2.57 3.36 63.04
N PRO A 20 1.57 2.45 63.13
CA PRO A 20 1.65 1.09 63.68
C PRO A 20 0.84 0.01 62.89
N CYS A 21 1.45 -1.17 62.69
CA CYS A 21 0.73 -2.42 62.42
C CYS A 21 1.14 -3.42 63.53
N ALA A 22 0.75 -3.13 64.76
CA ALA A 22 0.96 -3.99 65.93
C ALA A 22 0.06 -3.57 67.12
N ILE A 23 -1.20 -3.19 66.88
CA ILE A 23 -2.24 -3.12 67.93
C ILE A 23 -3.58 -3.53 67.29
N ALA A 24 -3.70 -4.81 66.92
CA ALA A 24 -4.99 -5.43 66.59
C ALA A 24 -5.08 -6.91 67.03
N ALA A 25 -3.98 -7.51 67.49
CA ALA A 25 -3.93 -8.88 68.00
C ALA A 25 -3.73 -8.99 69.52
N ALA A 26 -3.84 -7.89 70.28
CA ALA A 26 -3.63 -7.88 71.74
C ALA A 26 -4.64 -6.99 72.49
N LEU A 27 -5.93 -7.04 72.10
CA LEU A 27 -7.04 -6.49 72.91
C LEU A 27 -8.32 -7.36 72.88
N GLY A 28 -8.25 -8.55 72.28
CA GLY A 28 -9.32 -9.56 72.36
C GLY A 28 -9.16 -10.45 73.58
N ALA A 29 -9.31 -9.90 74.79
CA ALA A 29 -9.69 -10.64 76.02
C ALA A 29 -9.65 -9.72 77.25
N MET A 30 -10.69 -8.89 77.45
CA MET A 30 -11.14 -8.49 78.79
C MET A 30 -12.67 -8.37 78.77
N PRO A 31 -13.42 -9.26 79.45
CA PRO A 31 -14.85 -9.12 79.65
C PRO A 31 -15.10 -8.18 80.82
N GLY A 32 -15.85 -7.09 80.61
CA GLY A 32 -16.33 -6.27 81.74
C GLY A 32 -16.42 -4.78 81.47
N LEU A 33 -17.45 -4.38 80.72
CA LEU A 33 -18.36 -3.26 80.97
C LEU A 33 -19.19 -3.05 79.70
N ALA A 34 -20.04 -4.03 79.36
CA ALA A 34 -21.15 -3.77 78.46
C ALA A 34 -22.07 -2.78 79.19
N ARG A 35 -21.96 -1.49 78.86
CA ARG A 35 -22.98 -0.51 79.23
C ARG A 35 -24.31 -1.03 78.67
N ALA A 36 -25.27 -1.29 79.56
CA ALA A 36 -26.59 -1.81 79.18
C ALA A 36 -27.16 -0.96 78.04
N GLN A 37 -27.60 -1.62 76.96
CA GLN A 37 -28.28 -0.94 75.86
C GLN A 37 -29.66 -0.51 76.32
N THR A 38 -30.02 0.75 76.13
CA THR A 38 -31.37 1.24 76.41
C THR A 38 -32.28 0.88 75.24
N PRO A 39 -33.34 0.06 75.43
CA PRO A 39 -34.22 -0.35 74.36
C PRO A 39 -35.24 0.74 73.99
N ILE A 40 -35.62 0.79 72.70
CA ILE A 40 -36.69 1.63 72.13
C ILE A 40 -37.62 0.72 71.35
N GLY A 41 -38.92 0.75 71.65
CA GLY A 41 -39.92 -0.18 71.09
C GLY A 41 -40.00 -1.52 71.83
N PRO A 42 -40.67 -2.56 71.26
CA PRO A 42 -41.41 -2.54 69.99
C PRO A 42 -42.72 -1.73 70.04
N GLY A 43 -43.38 -1.56 68.90
CA GLY A 43 -44.66 -0.85 68.77
C GLY A 43 -44.55 0.51 68.07
N THR A 44 -45.66 1.27 68.06
CA THR A 44 -45.74 2.58 67.39
C THR A 44 -45.37 3.72 68.35
N ILE A 45 -44.43 4.56 67.94
CA ILE A 45 -43.90 5.70 68.69
C ILE A 45 -44.14 6.97 67.88
N ASN A 46 -44.89 7.92 68.44
CA ASN A 46 -45.32 9.13 67.72
C ASN A 46 -44.51 10.39 68.08
N THR A 47 -43.31 10.22 68.62
CA THR A 47 -42.44 11.30 69.08
C THR A 47 -41.01 11.11 68.62
N SER A 48 -40.30 12.22 68.38
CA SER A 48 -38.89 12.20 67.99
C SER A 48 -38.01 11.52 69.03
N GLN A 49 -37.13 10.62 68.59
CA GLN A 49 -36.19 9.93 69.48
C GLN A 49 -34.83 10.63 69.48
N VAL A 50 -34.56 11.46 70.50
CA VAL A 50 -33.29 12.19 70.66
C VAL A 50 -32.36 11.44 71.63
N LEU A 51 -31.28 10.86 71.09
CA LEU A 51 -30.34 9.98 71.78
C LEU A 51 -29.05 10.74 72.09
N ASN A 52 -28.80 11.00 73.39
CA ASN A 52 -27.70 11.84 73.89
C ASN A 52 -26.66 11.03 74.67
N GLY A 53 -25.60 10.60 73.99
CA GLY A 53 -24.60 9.68 74.52
C GLY A 53 -25.17 8.29 74.90
N GLY A 54 -24.27 7.34 75.20
CA GLY A 54 -24.67 6.00 75.64
C GLY A 54 -24.97 5.01 74.52
N ASN A 55 -25.40 3.80 74.88
CA ASN A 55 -25.69 2.70 73.96
C ASN A 55 -27.21 2.49 73.86
N TRP A 56 -27.76 2.50 72.65
CA TRP A 56 -29.20 2.40 72.40
C TRP A 56 -29.50 1.27 71.43
N VAL A 57 -30.64 0.60 71.60
CA VAL A 57 -31.13 -0.42 70.66
C VAL A 57 -32.59 -0.17 70.30
N VAL A 58 -32.89 0.00 69.00
CA VAL A 58 -34.27 0.03 68.50
C VAL A 58 -34.67 -1.39 68.17
N GLN A 59 -35.70 -1.92 68.83
CA GLN A 59 -36.12 -3.31 68.68
C GLN A 59 -36.91 -3.53 67.38
N GLY A 60 -36.87 -4.74 66.82
CA GLY A 60 -37.67 -5.09 65.64
C GLY A 60 -39.18 -4.95 65.88
N ASN A 61 -39.95 -4.73 64.81
CA ASN A 61 -41.38 -4.36 64.85
C ASN A 61 -41.66 -3.00 65.53
N THR A 62 -40.72 -2.06 65.42
CA THR A 62 -40.92 -0.67 65.86
C THR A 62 -41.29 0.21 64.66
N THR A 63 -42.36 1.00 64.82
CA THR A 63 -42.72 2.07 63.88
C THR A 63 -42.56 3.40 64.61
N ILE A 64 -41.62 4.24 64.20
CA ILE A 64 -41.50 5.62 64.68
C ILE A 64 -42.18 6.49 63.63
N ASP A 65 -43.35 7.05 63.94
CA ASP A 65 -44.13 7.90 63.05
C ASP A 65 -44.29 9.29 63.65
N VAL A 66 -43.39 10.21 63.28
CA VAL A 66 -43.40 11.57 63.82
C VAL A 66 -44.36 12.42 62.97
N PRO A 67 -45.50 12.85 63.54
CA PRO A 67 -46.51 13.61 62.80
C PRO A 67 -46.03 15.02 62.43
N ASN A 68 -46.70 15.62 61.45
CA ASN A 68 -46.37 16.93 60.90
C ASN A 68 -46.37 18.03 61.96
N VAL A 69 -45.17 18.47 62.35
CA VAL A 69 -44.94 19.59 63.25
C VAL A 69 -44.39 20.80 62.48
N PRO A 70 -44.77 22.05 62.84
CA PRO A 70 -44.27 23.26 62.19
C PRO A 70 -42.75 23.53 62.36
N SER A 71 -42.07 22.78 63.23
CA SER A 71 -40.63 22.89 63.54
C SER A 71 -39.85 21.68 63.00
N ALA A 72 -38.51 21.76 62.95
CA ALA A 72 -37.67 20.60 62.63
C ALA A 72 -37.99 19.41 63.55
N GLY A 73 -38.22 18.23 62.98
CA GLY A 73 -38.46 16.98 63.71
C GLY A 73 -37.59 15.85 63.16
N TRP A 74 -37.37 14.83 63.99
CA TRP A 74 -36.48 13.72 63.68
C TRP A 74 -37.15 12.41 64.02
N GLY A 75 -37.07 11.40 63.15
CA GLY A 75 -37.39 10.04 63.56
C GLY A 75 -36.43 9.60 64.67
N ILE A 76 -35.13 9.59 64.37
CA ILE A 76 -34.05 9.37 65.33
C ILE A 76 -32.95 10.42 65.13
N LEU A 77 -32.54 11.06 66.23
CA LEU A 77 -31.39 11.95 66.32
C LEU A 77 -30.33 11.36 67.25
N ALA A 78 -29.23 10.85 66.71
CA ALA A 78 -28.09 10.36 67.47
C ALA A 78 -27.02 11.45 67.59
N ARG A 79 -26.72 11.90 68.82
CA ARG A 79 -25.72 12.94 69.06
C ARG A 79 -24.86 12.68 70.29
N THR A 80 -23.75 13.42 70.38
CA THR A 80 -22.83 13.43 71.54
C THR A 80 -22.20 12.06 71.81
N GLY A 81 -21.64 11.43 70.76
CA GLY A 81 -20.96 10.14 70.86
C GLY A 81 -21.88 8.96 71.20
N SER A 82 -23.15 8.99 70.78
CA SER A 82 -24.08 7.87 70.97
C SER A 82 -23.70 6.67 70.10
N VAL A 83 -23.94 5.46 70.59
CA VAL A 83 -23.85 4.21 69.80
C VAL A 83 -25.25 3.62 69.69
N VAL A 84 -25.80 3.60 68.47
CA VAL A 84 -27.19 3.21 68.20
C VAL A 84 -27.21 1.97 67.31
N ALA A 85 -27.91 0.93 67.73
CA ALA A 85 -28.17 -0.27 66.93
C ALA A 85 -29.66 -0.35 66.58
N LEU A 86 -29.98 -0.47 65.30
CA LEU A 86 -31.31 -0.83 64.83
C LEU A 86 -31.34 -2.36 64.71
N ASP A 87 -32.03 -3.06 65.60
CA ASP A 87 -32.14 -4.53 65.58
C ASP A 87 -33.37 -4.96 64.77
N SER A 88 -33.25 -4.83 63.45
CA SER A 88 -34.29 -5.24 62.50
C SER A 88 -34.32 -6.76 62.25
N ALA A 89 -33.48 -7.56 62.91
CA ALA A 89 -33.47 -9.02 62.76
C ALA A 89 -34.72 -9.67 63.35
N ALA A 90 -35.30 -9.08 64.40
CA ALA A 90 -36.51 -9.56 65.08
C ALA A 90 -37.83 -9.13 64.39
N GLY A 91 -37.77 -8.31 63.34
CA GLY A 91 -38.92 -7.80 62.60
C GLY A 91 -38.66 -6.42 61.98
N PRO A 92 -39.46 -5.98 60.98
CA PRO A 92 -39.22 -4.73 60.26
C PRO A 92 -39.22 -3.50 61.19
N ILE A 93 -38.36 -2.54 60.90
CA ILE A 93 -38.36 -1.22 61.54
C ILE A 93 -38.81 -0.19 60.49
N GLN A 94 -39.76 0.66 60.86
CA GLN A 94 -40.24 1.77 60.02
C GLN A 94 -40.00 3.09 60.73
N ILE A 95 -39.40 4.05 60.03
CA ILE A 95 -39.17 5.40 60.55
C ILE A 95 -39.74 6.39 59.55
N ILE A 96 -40.74 7.14 59.98
CA ILE A 96 -41.50 8.06 59.17
C ILE A 96 -41.34 9.46 59.78
N GLY A 97 -40.79 10.37 58.98
CA GLY A 97 -40.59 11.78 59.33
C GLY A 97 -41.37 12.69 58.40
N HIS A 98 -42.58 13.06 58.79
CA HIS A 98 -43.39 14.04 58.05
C HIS A 98 -43.15 15.41 58.66
N THR A 99 -42.27 16.26 58.13
CA THR A 99 -42.08 17.61 58.71
C THR A 99 -41.67 18.59 57.63
N ALA A 100 -41.78 19.89 57.89
CA ALA A 100 -41.39 20.90 56.92
C ALA A 100 -39.87 20.97 56.67
N ILE A 101 -39.00 20.46 57.55
CA ILE A 101 -37.52 20.57 57.48
C ILE A 101 -36.79 19.43 58.24
N GLY A 102 -37.38 18.25 58.36
CA GLY A 102 -36.88 17.19 59.27
C GLY A 102 -36.26 15.99 58.59
N HIS A 103 -35.70 15.11 59.43
CA HIS A 103 -34.89 13.97 58.99
C HIS A 103 -35.49 12.65 59.50
N ALA A 104 -35.48 11.57 58.72
CA ALA A 104 -35.83 10.26 59.30
C ALA A 104 -34.72 9.78 60.25
N LEU A 105 -33.47 9.84 59.81
CA LEU A 105 -32.28 9.58 60.63
C LEU A 105 -31.32 10.76 60.57
N GLN A 106 -30.80 11.17 61.72
CA GLN A 106 -29.69 12.13 61.78
C GLN A 106 -28.61 11.66 62.77
N VAL A 107 -27.35 11.58 62.31
CA VAL A 107 -26.19 11.08 63.07
C VAL A 107 -25.11 12.16 63.11
N GLN A 108 -24.79 12.65 64.30
CA GLN A 108 -23.87 13.77 64.46
C GLN A 108 -22.96 13.67 65.68
N ASN A 109 -21.97 14.56 65.76
CA ASN A 109 -21.08 14.76 66.91
C ASN A 109 -20.40 13.45 67.35
N GLY A 110 -19.76 12.75 66.40
CA GLY A 110 -19.03 11.51 66.63
C GLY A 110 -19.89 10.29 67.00
N SER A 111 -21.20 10.36 66.81
CA SER A 111 -22.10 9.23 67.09
C SER A 111 -22.00 8.15 65.99
N THR A 112 -22.29 6.90 66.35
CA THR A 112 -22.32 5.75 65.44
C THR A 112 -23.72 5.16 65.39
N LEU A 113 -24.25 4.90 64.20
CA LEU A 113 -25.52 4.20 63.99
C LEU A 113 -25.34 3.01 63.06
N THR A 114 -25.83 1.85 63.47
CA THR A 114 -25.72 0.58 62.73
C THR A 114 -27.08 -0.12 62.61
N ASN A 115 -27.32 -0.84 61.51
CA ASN A 115 -28.45 -1.76 61.38
C ASN A 115 -27.94 -3.21 61.45
N ASN A 116 -28.44 -3.97 62.41
CA ASN A 116 -28.14 -5.39 62.61
C ASN A 116 -29.38 -6.21 62.23
N GLY A 117 -29.61 -6.50 60.94
CA GLY A 117 -30.66 -7.46 60.56
C GLY A 117 -31.45 -7.17 59.27
N GLY A 118 -32.77 -7.40 59.36
CA GLY A 118 -33.73 -7.43 58.26
C GLY A 118 -34.14 -6.05 57.70
N SER A 119 -35.39 -5.95 57.25
CA SER A 119 -35.89 -4.80 56.48
C SER A 119 -36.00 -3.53 57.32
N LEU A 120 -35.38 -2.43 56.86
CA LEU A 120 -35.52 -1.08 57.40
C LEU A 120 -36.17 -0.16 56.36
N SER A 121 -37.25 0.54 56.72
CA SER A 121 -37.90 1.52 55.84
C SER A 121 -37.82 2.91 56.45
N LEU A 122 -37.30 3.88 55.68
CA LEU A 122 -37.24 5.30 56.03
C LEU A 122 -38.12 6.07 55.05
N THR A 123 -39.08 6.84 55.55
CA THR A 123 -39.97 7.66 54.71
C THR A 123 -39.98 9.11 55.21
N THR A 124 -39.71 10.07 54.34
CA THR A 124 -39.80 11.50 54.68
C THR A 124 -40.60 12.30 53.64
N SER A 125 -41.32 13.33 54.09
CA SER A 125 -42.08 14.21 53.19
C SER A 125 -42.30 15.65 53.67
N GLY A 126 -42.19 16.64 52.77
CA GLY A 126 -42.28 18.08 53.05
C GLY A 126 -41.36 18.98 52.17
N ALA A 127 -40.79 20.07 52.71
CA ALA A 127 -39.91 21.00 51.97
C ALA A 127 -38.50 21.07 52.58
N GLY A 128 -37.61 20.14 52.20
CA GLY A 128 -36.20 20.16 52.63
C GLY A 128 -35.75 18.98 53.50
N GLU A 129 -36.37 17.81 53.36
CA GLU A 129 -36.04 16.66 54.19
C GLU A 129 -34.80 15.91 53.73
N TYR A 130 -34.18 15.24 54.70
CA TYR A 130 -33.19 14.22 54.46
C TYR A 130 -33.74 12.88 54.98
N GLY A 131 -33.73 11.85 54.15
CA GLY A 131 -33.97 10.48 54.62
C GLY A 131 -32.93 10.12 55.69
N ILE A 132 -31.68 10.45 55.39
CA ILE A 132 -30.54 10.28 56.29
C ILE A 132 -29.64 11.51 56.21
N ASP A 133 -29.24 12.05 57.35
CA ASP A 133 -28.24 13.11 57.46
C ASP A 133 -27.12 12.71 58.43
N VAL A 134 -25.87 12.72 57.95
CA VAL A 134 -24.68 12.35 58.73
C VAL A 134 -23.71 13.51 58.69
N TYR A 135 -23.38 14.09 59.84
CA TYR A 135 -22.40 15.19 59.89
C TYR A 135 -21.56 15.21 61.16
N ASP A 136 -20.58 16.13 61.25
CA ASP A 136 -19.70 16.34 62.41
C ASP A 136 -19.13 15.04 63.01
N LEU A 137 -18.31 14.32 62.23
CA LEU A 137 -17.68 13.04 62.58
C LEU A 137 -18.67 11.86 62.76
N GLY A 138 -19.94 12.01 62.41
CA GLY A 138 -20.93 10.94 62.45
C GLY A 138 -20.54 9.73 61.60
N GLN A 139 -20.85 8.52 62.08
CA GLN A 139 -20.58 7.26 61.41
C GLN A 139 -21.87 6.47 61.24
N LEU A 140 -22.20 6.10 60.02
CA LEU A 140 -23.40 5.34 59.70
C LEU A 140 -23.04 4.08 58.93
N THR A 141 -23.59 2.93 59.33
CA THR A 141 -23.49 1.68 58.55
C THR A 141 -24.83 0.96 58.51
N LEU A 142 -25.49 0.98 57.35
CA LEU A 142 -26.79 0.37 57.13
C LEU A 142 -26.78 -0.66 56.00
N SER A 143 -27.65 -1.66 56.11
CA SER A 143 -27.94 -2.63 55.06
C SER A 143 -29.43 -2.91 54.98
N ASN A 144 -29.92 -3.36 53.81
CA ASN A 144 -31.33 -3.74 53.57
C ASN A 144 -32.32 -2.59 53.85
N VAL A 145 -32.01 -1.38 53.39
CA VAL A 145 -32.80 -0.18 53.65
C VAL A 145 -33.58 0.25 52.41
N THR A 146 -34.84 0.60 52.58
CA THR A 146 -35.60 1.39 51.59
C THR A 146 -35.79 2.80 52.12
N ILE A 147 -35.26 3.79 51.40
CA ILE A 147 -35.36 5.22 51.71
C ILE A 147 -36.29 5.85 50.68
N ASN A 148 -37.40 6.42 51.12
CA ASN A 148 -38.33 7.15 50.28
C ASN A 148 -38.42 8.59 50.78
N THR A 149 -38.02 9.54 49.95
CA THR A 149 -38.04 10.96 50.30
C THR A 149 -38.81 11.71 49.23
N SER A 150 -39.91 12.36 49.59
CA SER A 150 -40.80 13.02 48.64
C SER A 150 -41.10 14.46 49.05
N GLY A 151 -40.76 15.43 48.22
CA GLY A 151 -40.99 16.83 48.53
C GLY A 151 -39.92 17.76 47.95
N GLY A 152 -40.05 19.05 48.24
CA GLY A 152 -39.20 20.11 47.69
C GLY A 152 -39.99 21.16 46.87
N ARG A 153 -39.53 22.42 46.93
CA ARG A 153 -39.96 23.46 46.00
C ARG A 153 -38.86 23.66 44.97
N HIS A 154 -39.17 23.37 43.72
CA HIS A 154 -38.46 23.87 42.55
C HIS A 154 -38.00 25.31 42.78
N ASN A 155 -36.70 25.61 42.59
CA ASN A 155 -36.06 26.93 42.65
C ASN A 155 -35.71 27.55 44.03
N THR A 156 -35.86 26.83 45.13
CA THR A 156 -35.36 27.29 46.45
C THR A 156 -34.21 26.41 46.93
N SER A 157 -33.34 26.92 47.79
CA SER A 157 -32.14 26.26 48.36
C SER A 157 -32.43 25.01 49.22
N VAL A 158 -33.61 24.41 49.04
CA VAL A 158 -34.26 23.46 49.94
C VAL A 158 -34.84 22.32 49.08
N GLY A 159 -33.98 21.37 48.72
CA GLY A 159 -34.34 20.14 48.00
C GLY A 159 -34.53 18.94 48.93
N ALA A 160 -35.14 17.85 48.44
CA ALA A 160 -35.20 16.58 49.17
C ALA A 160 -33.94 15.74 48.93
N TYR A 161 -33.43 15.09 49.98
CA TYR A 161 -32.21 14.28 49.93
C TYR A 161 -32.46 12.87 50.45
N GLY A 162 -32.04 11.84 49.72
CA GLY A 162 -32.12 10.46 50.21
C GLY A 162 -31.14 10.23 51.35
N ILE A 163 -29.86 10.50 51.10
CA ILE A 163 -28.78 10.50 52.09
C ILE A 163 -27.84 11.69 51.87
N TRP A 164 -27.45 12.35 52.95
CA TRP A 164 -26.44 13.41 52.97
C TRP A 164 -25.35 13.09 53.98
N VAL A 165 -24.08 13.12 53.54
CA VAL A 165 -22.91 12.96 54.41
C VAL A 165 -22.05 14.23 54.34
N GLY A 166 -22.11 15.04 55.37
CA GLY A 166 -21.53 16.38 55.44
C GLY A 166 -20.39 16.51 56.45
N GLY A 167 -19.31 17.21 56.08
CA GLY A 167 -18.25 17.61 57.01
C GLY A 167 -17.11 16.60 57.15
N ALA A 168 -15.94 17.13 57.51
CA ALA A 168 -14.70 16.36 57.60
C ALA A 168 -14.84 15.20 58.60
N GLY A 169 -14.54 13.98 58.14
CA GLY A 169 -14.56 12.76 58.95
C GLY A 169 -15.95 12.12 59.14
N ALA A 170 -17.02 12.68 58.57
CA ALA A 170 -18.29 11.98 58.47
C ALA A 170 -18.19 10.80 57.47
N LEU A 171 -18.78 9.66 57.81
CA LEU A 171 -18.79 8.45 56.98
C LEU A 171 -20.18 7.81 56.93
N GLY A 172 -20.68 7.57 55.73
CA GLY A 172 -21.84 6.72 55.49
C GLY A 172 -21.46 5.45 54.74
N ASN A 173 -21.90 4.29 55.21
CA ASN A 173 -21.84 3.03 54.49
C ASN A 173 -23.27 2.50 54.29
N LEU A 174 -23.69 2.32 53.05
CA LEU A 174 -25.00 1.79 52.70
C LEU A 174 -24.83 0.58 51.76
N SER A 175 -25.51 -0.53 52.07
CA SER A 175 -25.45 -1.74 51.26
C SER A 175 -26.82 -2.38 51.00
N ASN A 176 -27.00 -3.05 49.85
CA ASN A 176 -28.24 -3.76 49.50
C ASN A 176 -29.50 -2.91 49.74
N SER A 177 -29.51 -1.68 49.25
CA SER A 177 -30.50 -0.68 49.63
C SER A 177 -31.09 0.04 48.42
N THR A 178 -32.26 0.65 48.61
CA THR A 178 -32.96 1.45 47.59
C THR A 178 -33.18 2.87 48.12
N ILE A 179 -32.88 3.86 47.30
CA ILE A 179 -33.10 5.29 47.56
C ILE A 179 -34.04 5.82 46.48
N ASN A 180 -35.21 6.29 46.86
CA ASN A 180 -36.19 6.91 45.98
C ASN A 180 -36.41 8.37 46.41
N THR A 181 -36.12 9.30 45.51
CA THR A 181 -36.24 10.74 45.71
C THR A 181 -37.21 11.33 44.68
N THR A 182 -38.18 12.13 45.12
CA THR A 182 -39.09 12.84 44.19
C THR A 182 -39.31 14.31 44.58
N GLY A 183 -39.37 15.24 43.61
CA GLY A 183 -39.79 16.63 43.85
C GLY A 183 -38.70 17.73 43.91
N GLY A 184 -37.56 17.55 43.24
CA GLY A 184 -36.49 18.56 43.07
C GLY A 184 -35.33 18.24 44.01
N ALA A 185 -34.64 17.15 43.74
CA ALA A 185 -34.03 16.33 44.78
C ALA A 185 -32.69 15.70 44.36
N THR A 186 -31.87 15.33 45.35
CA THR A 186 -30.64 14.53 45.13
C THR A 186 -30.70 13.21 45.88
N GLY A 187 -30.39 12.10 45.21
CA GLY A 187 -30.45 10.77 45.84
C GLY A 187 -29.44 10.59 46.97
N ALA A 188 -28.16 10.75 46.65
CA ALA A 188 -27.05 10.56 47.58
C ALA A 188 -26.00 11.67 47.46
N VAL A 189 -25.62 12.28 48.59
CA VAL A 189 -24.67 13.40 48.62
C VAL A 189 -23.52 13.13 49.59
N ALA A 190 -22.31 13.48 49.17
CA ALA A 190 -21.17 13.68 50.05
C ALA A 190 -20.61 15.10 49.88
N SER A 191 -20.56 15.85 50.97
CA SER A 191 -20.01 17.21 51.03
C SER A 191 -18.91 17.25 52.09
N ALA A 192 -17.64 17.31 51.69
CA ALA A 192 -16.46 17.14 52.56
C ALA A 192 -16.38 15.82 53.39
N GLY A 193 -17.40 14.95 53.32
CA GLY A 193 -17.46 13.64 53.96
C GLY A 193 -17.26 12.48 52.96
N ASN A 194 -17.37 11.25 53.46
CA ASN A 194 -17.20 10.02 52.66
C ASN A 194 -18.49 9.18 52.64
N LEU A 195 -18.92 8.73 51.46
CA LEU A 195 -20.08 7.86 51.32
C LEU A 195 -19.75 6.62 50.48
N ASN A 196 -19.94 5.44 51.05
CA ASN A 196 -19.78 4.16 50.36
C ASN A 196 -21.16 3.55 50.07
N LEU A 197 -21.44 3.26 48.81
CA LEU A 197 -22.66 2.64 48.31
C LEU A 197 -22.31 1.29 47.68
N THR A 198 -22.84 0.18 48.19
CA THR A 198 -22.59 -1.17 47.65
C THR A 198 -23.89 -1.88 47.34
N ASP A 199 -24.13 -2.27 46.08
CA ASP A 199 -25.42 -2.88 45.67
C ASP A 199 -26.62 -1.95 46.01
N VAL A 200 -26.50 -0.67 45.68
CA VAL A 200 -27.51 0.36 45.96
C VAL A 200 -28.22 0.79 44.68
N THR A 201 -29.55 0.84 44.72
CA THR A 201 -30.38 1.43 43.67
C THR A 201 -30.78 2.84 44.07
N VAL A 202 -30.51 3.83 43.22
CA VAL A 202 -30.90 5.23 43.40
C VAL A 202 -31.83 5.62 42.27
N SER A 203 -33.02 6.13 42.58
CA SER A 203 -34.01 6.61 41.63
C SER A 203 -34.46 8.01 42.01
N VAL A 204 -34.16 8.99 41.16
CA VAL A 204 -34.58 10.38 41.31
C VAL A 204 -35.57 10.72 40.21
N GLN A 205 -36.80 11.06 40.55
CA GLN A 205 -37.88 11.28 39.58
C GLN A 205 -38.66 12.57 39.86
N ASN A 206 -39.25 13.17 38.82
CA ASN A 206 -40.12 14.34 38.88
C ASN A 206 -39.50 15.55 39.62
N GLY A 207 -38.18 15.76 39.54
CA GLY A 207 -37.52 16.88 40.23
C GLY A 207 -37.20 18.10 39.36
N GLY A 208 -37.41 17.95 38.06
CA GLY A 208 -37.48 18.98 37.04
C GLY A 208 -36.15 19.58 36.58
N ASN A 209 -35.34 20.34 37.35
CA ASN A 209 -34.07 20.91 36.86
C ASN A 209 -32.92 20.62 37.81
N SER A 210 -31.80 20.11 37.30
CA SER A 210 -30.57 19.79 38.07
C SER A 210 -30.74 18.69 39.13
N ASP A 211 -31.50 17.65 38.81
CA ASP A 211 -31.66 16.48 39.69
C ASP A 211 -30.42 15.57 39.64
N TYR A 212 -29.85 15.27 40.80
CA TYR A 212 -28.62 14.47 40.88
C TYR A 212 -28.89 13.11 41.54
N GLY A 213 -28.46 12.03 40.91
CA GLY A 213 -28.53 10.70 41.51
C GLY A 213 -27.53 10.58 42.66
N VAL A 214 -26.24 10.69 42.32
CA VAL A 214 -25.11 10.65 43.23
C VAL A 214 -24.26 11.90 43.01
N ASN A 215 -24.02 12.68 44.06
CA ASN A 215 -23.36 13.98 43.96
C ASN A 215 -22.26 14.13 45.02
N ALA A 216 -21.00 14.15 44.59
CA ALA A 216 -19.86 14.53 45.43
C ALA A 216 -19.55 16.02 45.21
N GLN A 217 -19.50 16.79 46.29
CA GLN A 217 -19.25 18.23 46.22
C GLN A 217 -18.32 18.70 47.34
N SER A 218 -17.72 19.88 47.19
CA SER A 218 -16.93 20.55 48.23
C SER A 218 -15.90 19.63 48.92
N GLY A 219 -15.15 18.85 48.13
CA GLY A 219 -14.13 17.90 48.62
C GLY A 219 -14.67 16.57 49.16
N GLY A 220 -15.96 16.29 49.01
CA GLY A 220 -16.56 15.00 49.36
C GLY A 220 -16.11 13.86 48.45
N THR A 221 -16.15 12.64 48.96
CA THR A 221 -15.84 11.42 48.21
C THR A 221 -17.00 10.44 48.26
N ILE A 222 -17.39 9.90 47.10
CA ILE A 222 -18.36 8.82 46.99
C ILE A 222 -17.73 7.62 46.29
N VAL A 223 -17.85 6.43 46.88
CA VAL A 223 -17.48 5.16 46.27
C VAL A 223 -18.73 4.31 46.06
N MET A 224 -19.08 4.04 44.81
CA MET A 224 -20.20 3.18 44.43
C MET A 224 -19.70 1.89 43.78
N THR A 225 -20.05 0.74 44.35
CA THR A 225 -19.68 -0.59 43.84
C THR A 225 -20.93 -1.42 43.62
N ARG A 226 -21.25 -1.72 42.36
CA ARG A 226 -22.51 -2.36 41.93
C ARG A 226 -23.75 -1.52 42.26
N GLY A 227 -24.82 -1.76 41.51
CA GLY A 227 -26.09 -1.05 41.65
C GLY A 227 -26.45 -0.19 40.44
N SER A 228 -27.47 0.65 40.60
CA SER A 228 -27.99 1.46 39.51
C SER A 228 -28.44 2.84 39.94
N VAL A 229 -28.29 3.82 39.06
CA VAL A 229 -28.76 5.18 39.26
C VAL A 229 -29.67 5.56 38.09
N THR A 230 -30.89 5.98 38.39
CA THR A 230 -31.84 6.51 37.41
C THR A 230 -32.21 7.94 37.79
N THR A 231 -32.13 8.87 36.83
CA THR A 231 -32.58 10.25 37.01
C THR A 231 -33.45 10.68 35.83
N ASP A 232 -34.59 11.29 36.08
CA ASP A 232 -35.35 12.02 35.07
C ASP A 232 -35.37 13.53 35.37
N GLY A 233 -35.39 14.36 34.33
CA GLY A 233 -35.38 15.82 34.48
C GLY A 233 -34.43 16.53 33.52
N THR A 234 -34.55 17.85 33.49
CA THR A 234 -33.69 18.75 32.69
C THR A 234 -32.35 18.92 33.38
N TYR A 235 -31.24 18.77 32.65
CA TYR A 235 -29.86 18.93 33.16
C TYR A 235 -29.50 18.10 34.40
N GLY A 236 -30.24 17.00 34.65
CA GLY A 236 -29.95 16.07 35.75
C GLY A 236 -28.74 15.18 35.45
N ALA A 237 -28.06 14.72 36.50
CA ALA A 237 -26.89 13.85 36.38
C ALA A 237 -27.02 12.56 37.21
N ALA A 238 -26.74 11.40 36.64
CA ALA A 238 -26.69 10.16 37.42
C ALA A 238 -25.51 10.18 38.40
N LEU A 239 -24.30 10.47 37.92
CA LEU A 239 -23.13 10.72 38.76
C LEU A 239 -22.62 12.15 38.53
N ARG A 240 -22.41 12.91 39.61
CA ARG A 240 -21.83 14.26 39.58
C ARG A 240 -20.69 14.39 40.56
N ALA A 241 -19.58 14.94 40.10
CA ALA A 241 -18.50 15.47 40.94
C ALA A 241 -18.38 16.97 40.65
N SER A 242 -18.55 17.81 41.67
CA SER A 242 -18.37 19.26 41.53
C SER A 242 -17.38 19.85 42.53
N GLY A 243 -16.57 20.79 42.05
CA GLY A 243 -15.69 21.63 42.86
C GLY A 243 -16.39 22.88 43.38
N SER A 244 -16.00 23.34 44.57
CA SER A 244 -16.30 24.69 45.08
C SER A 244 -15.11 25.32 45.84
N SER A 245 -14.13 24.51 46.21
CA SER A 245 -12.85 24.85 46.84
C SER A 245 -11.92 23.63 46.79
N ALA A 246 -10.60 23.82 46.79
CA ALA A 246 -9.65 22.72 46.86
C ALA A 246 -9.66 22.06 48.26
N PRO A 247 -9.52 20.72 48.37
CA PRO A 247 -9.36 19.73 47.30
C PRO A 247 -10.67 19.41 46.57
N GLY A 248 -10.59 19.13 45.25
CA GLY A 248 -11.75 18.76 44.43
C GLY A 248 -12.46 17.48 44.91
N SER A 249 -13.74 17.34 44.61
CA SER A 249 -14.56 16.16 44.96
C SER A 249 -14.24 14.94 44.09
N LEU A 250 -14.61 13.75 44.57
CA LEU A 250 -14.34 12.48 43.90
C LEU A 250 -15.58 11.57 43.88
N VAL A 251 -15.95 11.08 42.71
CA VAL A 251 -16.86 9.93 42.55
C VAL A 251 -16.10 8.77 41.93
N GLN A 252 -16.04 7.64 42.64
CA GLN A 252 -15.55 6.36 42.10
C GLN A 252 -16.71 5.40 41.93
N ALA A 253 -16.95 4.91 40.72
CA ALA A 253 -18.05 3.99 40.42
C ALA A 253 -17.56 2.75 39.66
N SER A 254 -17.95 1.56 40.10
CA SER A 254 -17.61 0.30 39.41
C SER A 254 -18.80 -0.64 39.29
N ASN A 255 -18.97 -1.26 38.11
CA ASN A 255 -20.03 -2.22 37.81
C ASN A 255 -21.45 -1.63 37.99
N VAL A 256 -21.66 -0.39 37.56
CA VAL A 256 -22.91 0.36 37.76
C VAL A 256 -23.73 0.48 36.48
N THR A 257 -25.05 0.58 36.63
CA THR A 257 -25.95 0.96 35.53
C THR A 257 -26.46 2.38 35.74
N LEU A 258 -26.25 3.28 34.78
CA LEU A 258 -26.63 4.69 34.86
C LEU A 258 -27.65 5.00 33.76
N ARG A 259 -28.80 5.55 34.13
CA ARG A 259 -29.88 5.91 33.19
C ARG A 259 -30.33 7.34 33.44
N THR A 260 -30.25 8.17 32.42
CA THR A 260 -30.76 9.55 32.50
C THR A 260 -31.72 9.85 31.35
N SER A 261 -32.78 10.60 31.64
CA SER A 261 -33.76 11.02 30.63
C SER A 261 -34.20 12.46 30.81
N GLY A 262 -34.27 13.21 29.71
CA GLY A 262 -34.65 14.62 29.71
C GLY A 262 -33.70 15.47 28.87
N LEU A 263 -34.03 16.75 28.68
CA LEU A 263 -33.17 17.71 27.98
C LEU A 263 -31.86 17.89 28.77
N GLY A 264 -30.70 17.72 28.12
CA GLY A 264 -29.40 18.01 28.76
C GLY A 264 -28.95 17.02 29.83
N GLY A 265 -29.51 15.81 29.91
CA GLY A 265 -29.18 14.84 30.96
C GLY A 265 -27.75 14.28 30.86
N TYR A 266 -27.10 14.06 32.00
CA TYR A 266 -25.71 13.61 32.13
C TYR A 266 -25.61 12.21 32.75
N GLY A 267 -24.94 11.26 32.08
CA GLY A 267 -24.57 10.00 32.72
C GLY A 267 -23.55 10.24 33.83
N VAL A 268 -22.47 10.93 33.49
CA VAL A 268 -21.40 11.31 34.41
C VAL A 268 -20.97 12.75 34.13
N LEU A 269 -21.00 13.59 35.15
CA LEU A 269 -20.61 15.00 35.10
C LEU A 269 -19.45 15.27 36.07
N ALA A 270 -18.37 15.87 35.56
CA ALA A 270 -17.28 16.39 36.37
C ALA A 270 -17.05 17.87 36.03
N VAL A 271 -17.19 18.76 37.02
CA VAL A 271 -17.20 20.21 36.79
C VAL A 271 -16.52 20.96 37.94
N PHE A 272 -15.76 22.02 37.61
CA PHE A 272 -15.04 22.90 38.55
C PHE A 272 -13.90 22.24 39.36
N ASP A 273 -12.96 23.08 39.81
CA ASP A 273 -11.86 22.82 40.77
C ASP A 273 -11.23 21.42 40.74
N ASN A 274 -10.96 20.89 39.55
CA ASN A 274 -10.38 19.55 39.36
C ASN A 274 -11.21 18.41 39.99
N ALA A 275 -12.55 18.54 40.04
CA ALA A 275 -13.45 17.47 40.43
C ALA A 275 -13.23 16.22 39.56
N ARG A 276 -13.27 15.03 40.16
CA ARG A 276 -12.90 13.78 39.51
C ARG A 276 -14.04 12.77 39.51
N ALA A 277 -14.27 12.15 38.35
CA ALA A 277 -15.10 10.96 38.25
C ALA A 277 -14.29 9.80 37.66
N GLU A 278 -14.20 8.69 38.39
CA GLU A 278 -13.51 7.47 37.99
C GLU A 278 -14.52 6.34 37.84
N VAL A 279 -14.72 5.85 36.62
CA VAL A 279 -15.79 4.91 36.29
C VAL A 279 -15.23 3.65 35.64
N SER A 280 -15.69 2.47 36.05
CA SER A 280 -15.27 1.20 35.45
C SER A 280 -16.44 0.23 35.26
N ASN A 281 -16.45 -0.48 34.13
CA ASN A 281 -17.47 -1.48 33.79
C ASN A 281 -18.91 -0.94 33.95
N ALA A 282 -19.16 0.30 33.52
CA ALA A 282 -20.49 0.92 33.61
C ALA A 282 -21.31 0.72 32.34
N ASP A 283 -22.63 0.60 32.49
CA ASP A 283 -23.59 0.70 31.39
C ASP A 283 -24.38 2.00 31.52
N ILE A 284 -24.09 2.95 30.65
CA ILE A 284 -24.60 4.33 30.70
C ILE A 284 -25.54 4.54 29.54
N ALA A 285 -26.78 4.95 29.79
CA ALA A 285 -27.71 5.36 28.75
C ALA A 285 -28.33 6.72 29.07
N THR A 286 -28.27 7.64 28.11
CA THR A 286 -28.88 8.98 28.22
C THR A 286 -29.82 9.21 27.05
N THR A 287 -31.08 9.56 27.33
CA THR A 287 -32.10 9.80 26.31
C THR A 287 -32.70 11.19 26.41
N GLY A 288 -32.83 11.88 25.28
CA GLY A 288 -33.31 13.26 25.22
C GLY A 288 -32.41 14.12 24.35
N GLU A 289 -32.93 15.27 23.91
CA GLU A 289 -32.11 16.27 23.23
C GLU A 289 -30.95 16.70 24.14
N GLN A 290 -29.75 16.85 23.57
CA GLN A 290 -28.54 17.20 24.31
C GLN A 290 -28.17 16.21 25.45
N GLY A 291 -28.48 14.91 25.32
CA GLY A 291 -28.00 13.92 26.29
C GLY A 291 -26.48 13.70 26.23
N TYR A 292 -25.83 13.61 27.39
CA TYR A 292 -24.38 13.43 27.52
C TYR A 292 -24.04 12.15 28.28
N GLY A 293 -23.27 11.24 27.69
CA GLY A 293 -22.73 10.08 28.42
C GLY A 293 -21.72 10.53 29.49
N TYR A 294 -20.65 11.19 29.04
CA TYR A 294 -19.67 11.88 29.87
C TYR A 294 -19.66 13.38 29.54
N SER A 295 -19.59 14.24 30.56
CA SER A 295 -19.35 15.67 30.41
C SER A 295 -18.30 16.13 31.41
N ALA A 296 -17.18 16.67 30.92
CA ALA A 296 -16.14 17.26 31.76
C ALA A 296 -15.87 18.70 31.32
N ARG A 297 -15.95 19.65 32.26
CA ARG A 297 -15.80 21.08 31.98
C ARG A 297 -15.10 21.78 33.14
N GLU A 298 -14.55 22.95 32.86
CA GLU A 298 -13.99 23.88 33.87
C GLU A 298 -12.99 23.18 34.80
N THR A 299 -11.96 22.58 34.20
CA THR A 299 -10.91 21.76 34.87
C THR A 299 -11.36 20.39 35.41
N GLY A 300 -12.63 20.00 35.26
CA GLY A 300 -13.12 18.66 35.62
C GLY A 300 -12.37 17.52 34.93
N GLN A 301 -12.31 16.37 35.60
CA GLN A 301 -11.54 15.20 35.15
C GLN A 301 -12.40 13.94 35.16
N ILE A 302 -12.40 13.20 34.05
CA ILE A 302 -13.07 11.90 33.97
C ILE A 302 -12.09 10.82 33.50
N THR A 303 -12.02 9.72 34.24
CA THR A 303 -11.34 8.50 33.80
C THR A 303 -12.36 7.37 33.71
N SER A 304 -12.46 6.72 32.55
CA SER A 304 -13.36 5.58 32.35
C SER A 304 -12.64 4.38 31.77
N SER A 305 -13.00 3.18 32.23
CA SER A 305 -12.53 1.92 31.67
C SER A 305 -13.67 0.93 31.39
N ASN A 306 -13.61 0.25 30.24
CA ASN A 306 -14.51 -0.85 29.85
C ASN A 306 -16.02 -0.54 30.01
N SER A 307 -16.43 0.71 29.77
CA SER A 307 -17.82 1.13 29.93
C SER A 307 -18.54 1.20 28.58
N ASN A 308 -19.83 0.92 28.57
CA ASN A 308 -20.70 1.04 27.41
C ASN A 308 -21.58 2.26 27.57
N VAL A 309 -21.54 3.18 26.61
CA VAL A 309 -22.32 4.42 26.61
C VAL A 309 -23.26 4.41 25.42
N ARG A 310 -24.53 4.72 25.66
CA ARG A 310 -25.54 4.92 24.62
C ARG A 310 -26.20 6.28 24.81
N THR A 311 -26.14 7.14 23.80
CA THR A 311 -26.88 8.41 23.82
C THR A 311 -27.84 8.49 22.66
N ALA A 312 -29.07 8.93 22.93
CA ALA A 312 -30.12 9.01 21.92
C ALA A 312 -30.86 10.35 22.00
N GLY A 313 -30.82 11.11 20.91
CA GLY A 313 -31.43 12.44 20.79
C GLY A 313 -30.65 13.34 19.84
N VAL A 314 -31.30 14.40 19.36
CA VAL A 314 -30.64 15.46 18.58
C VAL A 314 -29.56 16.11 19.45
N ASN A 315 -28.39 16.39 18.87
CA ASN A 315 -27.23 16.93 19.59
C ASN A 315 -26.77 16.07 20.78
N GLY A 316 -26.96 14.74 20.75
CA GLY A 316 -26.46 13.85 21.79
C GLY A 316 -24.93 13.66 21.73
N TYR A 317 -24.26 13.57 22.88
CA TYR A 317 -22.81 13.41 23.00
C TYR A 317 -22.45 12.17 23.82
N GLY A 318 -21.59 11.31 23.30
CA GLY A 318 -21.05 10.21 24.09
C GLY A 318 -20.07 10.70 25.16
N ALA A 319 -19.13 11.55 24.76
CA ALA A 319 -18.29 12.32 25.66
C ALA A 319 -18.13 13.77 25.17
N TYR A 320 -18.28 14.73 26.06
CA TYR A 320 -18.14 16.16 25.78
C TYR A 320 -17.16 16.81 26.76
N VAL A 321 -16.10 17.43 26.24
CA VAL A 321 -14.96 17.91 27.05
C VAL A 321 -14.56 19.32 26.65
N ARG A 322 -14.53 20.24 27.62
CA ARG A 322 -14.29 21.67 27.36
C ARG A 322 -13.58 22.39 28.49
N SER A 323 -13.18 23.65 28.25
CA SER A 323 -12.73 24.59 29.28
C SER A 323 -11.65 24.00 30.20
N GLN A 324 -10.55 23.53 29.60
CA GLN A 324 -9.37 23.00 30.30
C GLN A 324 -9.63 21.68 31.06
N ALA A 325 -10.72 20.97 30.74
CA ALA A 325 -10.99 19.65 31.27
C ALA A 325 -10.12 18.55 30.64
N ASN A 326 -10.03 17.41 31.32
CA ASN A 326 -9.28 16.24 30.85
C ASN A 326 -10.12 14.97 30.97
N VAL A 327 -10.24 14.20 29.88
CA VAL A 327 -10.93 12.91 29.88
C VAL A 327 -10.07 11.81 29.29
N THR A 328 -9.99 10.67 29.99
CA THR A 328 -9.32 9.45 29.51
C THR A 328 -10.32 8.29 29.46
N LEU A 329 -10.48 7.67 28.29
CA LEU A 329 -11.38 6.53 28.06
C LEU A 329 -10.59 5.31 27.57
N THR A 330 -10.62 4.19 28.30
CA THR A 330 -9.89 2.96 27.92
C THR A 330 -10.85 1.79 27.71
N GLY A 331 -10.89 1.24 26.50
CA GLY A 331 -11.79 0.16 26.11
C GLY A 331 -13.27 0.59 26.11
N GLY A 332 -14.16 -0.39 25.98
CA GLY A 332 -15.61 -0.16 25.96
C GLY A 332 -16.13 0.38 24.62
N SER A 333 -17.37 0.90 24.65
CA SER A 333 -18.05 1.38 23.45
C SER A 333 -18.86 2.65 23.73
N ILE A 334 -18.98 3.50 22.71
CA ILE A 334 -19.88 4.65 22.70
C ILE A 334 -20.73 4.57 21.44
N THR A 335 -22.04 4.50 21.61
CA THR A 335 -23.01 4.59 20.51
C THR A 335 -23.84 5.86 20.66
N THR A 336 -23.90 6.70 19.63
CA THR A 336 -24.75 7.89 19.63
C THR A 336 -25.69 7.94 18.43
N THR A 337 -26.96 8.26 18.67
CA THR A 337 -27.99 8.26 17.62
C THR A 337 -28.79 9.56 17.66
N GLY A 338 -28.90 10.24 16.51
CA GLY A 338 -29.66 11.48 16.35
C GLY A 338 -28.97 12.45 15.39
N ALA A 339 -29.71 13.44 14.90
CA ALA A 339 -29.12 14.50 14.09
C ALA A 339 -28.04 15.26 14.88
N SER A 340 -26.90 15.52 14.24
CA SER A 340 -25.74 16.21 14.81
C SER A 340 -25.15 15.52 16.07
N ALA A 341 -25.46 14.24 16.29
CA ALA A 341 -24.94 13.47 17.41
C ALA A 341 -23.42 13.22 17.28
N ARG A 342 -22.71 13.20 18.41
CA ARG A 342 -21.25 13.05 18.44
C ARG A 342 -20.78 11.94 19.37
N GLY A 343 -19.86 11.11 18.93
CA GLY A 343 -19.26 10.07 19.77
C GLY A 343 -18.40 10.70 20.86
N VAL A 344 -17.32 11.35 20.47
CA VAL A 344 -16.49 12.18 21.37
C VAL A 344 -16.32 13.58 20.80
N SER A 345 -16.34 14.60 21.66
CA SER A 345 -16.20 16.00 21.27
C SER A 345 -15.32 16.73 22.28
N VAL A 346 -14.21 17.29 21.83
CA VAL A 346 -13.29 18.09 22.64
C VAL A 346 -13.09 19.48 22.03
N ALA A 347 -13.16 20.52 22.86
CA ALA A 347 -13.01 21.90 22.42
C ALA A 347 -12.28 22.78 23.44
N ASP A 348 -11.83 23.93 22.97
CA ASP A 348 -11.10 24.97 23.71
C ASP A 348 -9.63 24.62 23.99
N ALA A 349 -8.79 25.66 24.06
CA ALA A 349 -7.36 25.51 24.33
C ALA A 349 -7.09 24.85 25.70
N ASN A 350 -6.04 24.05 25.76
CA ASN A 350 -5.62 23.29 26.95
C ASN A 350 -6.66 22.26 27.44
N THR A 351 -7.57 21.82 26.57
CA THR A 351 -8.52 20.74 26.83
C THR A 351 -8.07 19.46 26.13
N PHE A 352 -8.13 18.33 26.85
CA PHE A 352 -7.58 17.06 26.39
C PHE A 352 -8.62 15.93 26.48
N LEU A 353 -8.76 15.15 25.40
CA LEU A 353 -9.46 13.87 25.42
C LEU A 353 -8.55 12.79 24.83
N SER A 354 -8.29 11.74 25.61
CA SER A 354 -7.52 10.59 25.19
C SER A 354 -8.37 9.32 25.21
N THR A 355 -8.25 8.50 24.16
CA THR A 355 -8.89 7.19 24.09
C THR A 355 -7.89 6.09 23.78
N ARG A 356 -8.12 4.89 24.32
CA ARG A 356 -7.38 3.67 23.96
C ARG A 356 -8.34 2.51 23.69
N GLY A 357 -8.32 1.94 22.50
CA GLY A 357 -9.13 0.77 22.13
C GLY A 357 -10.65 1.00 22.22
N LEU A 358 -11.11 2.23 21.98
CA LEU A 358 -12.51 2.60 22.09
C LEU A 358 -13.28 2.33 20.78
N ALA A 359 -14.44 1.69 20.87
CA ALA A 359 -15.35 1.53 19.74
C ALA A 359 -16.38 2.67 19.71
N LEU A 360 -16.37 3.49 18.66
CA LEU A 360 -17.34 4.55 18.41
C LEU A 360 -18.29 4.16 17.27
N ALA A 361 -19.59 4.29 17.51
CA ALA A 361 -20.63 4.15 16.48
C ALA A 361 -21.56 5.35 16.54
N THR A 362 -21.70 6.11 15.45
CA THR A 362 -22.59 7.28 15.41
C THR A 362 -23.51 7.25 14.20
N SER A 363 -24.77 7.64 14.38
CA SER A 363 -25.75 7.61 13.30
C SER A 363 -26.72 8.80 13.33
N GLY A 364 -26.95 9.41 12.17
CA GLY A 364 -27.84 10.54 11.97
C GLY A 364 -27.28 11.51 10.92
N SER A 365 -28.10 12.45 10.46
CA SER A 365 -27.60 13.55 9.63
C SER A 365 -26.55 14.35 10.40
N GLU A 366 -25.42 14.66 9.79
CA GLU A 366 -24.31 15.41 10.40
C GLU A 366 -23.71 14.75 11.65
N ALA A 367 -23.88 13.43 11.81
CA ALA A 367 -23.31 12.70 12.93
C ALA A 367 -21.78 12.63 12.84
N ILE A 368 -21.09 12.80 13.97
CA ILE A 368 -19.61 12.84 14.02
C ILE A 368 -19.10 11.77 14.97
N GLY A 369 -18.15 10.94 14.52
CA GLY A 369 -17.50 9.94 15.37
C GLY A 369 -16.67 10.62 16.46
N ALA A 370 -15.66 11.36 16.04
CA ALA A 370 -14.77 12.11 16.92
C ALA A 370 -14.54 13.53 16.39
N TYR A 371 -14.72 14.53 17.26
CA TYR A 371 -14.61 15.95 16.93
C TYR A 371 -13.61 16.67 17.84
N ALA A 372 -12.66 17.38 17.25
CA ALA A 372 -11.72 18.26 17.96
C ALA A 372 -11.81 19.68 17.40
N SER A 373 -11.82 20.70 18.27
CA SER A 373 -11.87 22.08 17.82
C SER A 373 -11.28 23.13 18.76
N ALA A 374 -11.15 24.37 18.28
CA ALA A 374 -10.83 25.57 19.06
C ALA A 374 -9.55 25.44 19.93
N GLY A 375 -8.50 24.80 19.41
CA GLY A 375 -7.22 24.66 20.12
C GLY A 375 -7.11 23.42 21.01
N ALA A 376 -8.11 22.55 21.00
CA ALA A 376 -8.11 21.32 21.79
C ALA A 376 -7.17 20.23 21.22
N THR A 377 -6.83 19.27 22.08
CA THR A 377 -6.08 18.06 21.70
C THR A 377 -6.93 16.81 21.88
N LEU A 378 -7.08 16.05 20.79
CA LEU A 378 -7.69 14.72 20.76
C LEU A 378 -6.61 13.69 20.42
N SER A 379 -6.47 12.64 21.24
CA SER A 379 -5.55 11.52 21.00
C SER A 379 -6.27 10.18 21.07
N MET A 380 -6.23 9.40 20.00
CA MET A 380 -6.90 8.11 19.90
C MET A 380 -5.89 7.01 19.52
N ASP A 381 -5.79 5.99 20.37
CA ASP A 381 -4.86 4.86 20.22
C ASP A 381 -5.62 3.53 20.11
N GLY A 382 -5.72 3.00 18.89
CA GLY A 382 -6.51 1.81 18.55
C GLY A 382 -8.02 2.01 18.70
N GLY A 383 -8.78 1.00 18.28
CA GLY A 383 -10.25 1.03 18.28
C GLY A 383 -10.83 1.32 16.91
N SER A 384 -12.10 1.73 16.88
CA SER A 384 -12.85 1.92 15.63
C SER A 384 -13.79 3.11 15.68
N ILE A 385 -14.03 3.73 14.53
CA ILE A 385 -15.06 4.74 14.32
C ILE A 385 -15.94 4.33 13.16
N ALA A 386 -17.21 4.06 13.42
CA ALA A 386 -18.22 3.81 12.40
C ALA A 386 -19.24 4.95 12.41
N THR A 387 -19.40 5.67 11.31
CA THR A 387 -20.41 6.73 11.21
C THR A 387 -21.34 6.53 10.02
N SER A 388 -22.62 6.90 10.20
CA SER A 388 -23.65 6.70 9.19
C SER A 388 -24.66 7.84 9.12
N GLY A 389 -24.98 8.25 7.90
CA GLY A 389 -25.96 9.31 7.61
C GLY A 389 -25.41 10.35 6.63
N PRO A 390 -26.29 11.19 6.05
CA PRO A 390 -25.87 12.31 5.22
C PRO A 390 -24.94 13.25 6.01
N SER A 391 -23.84 13.67 5.39
CA SER A 391 -22.81 14.54 6.00
C SER A 391 -22.22 13.96 7.30
N ALA A 392 -22.16 12.64 7.43
CA ALA A 392 -21.56 12.00 8.61
C ALA A 392 -20.02 12.00 8.51
N TYR A 393 -19.33 12.32 9.61
CA TYR A 393 -17.87 12.45 9.62
C TYR A 393 -17.23 11.49 10.62
N GLY A 394 -16.13 10.83 10.23
CA GLY A 394 -15.40 9.91 11.09
C GLY A 394 -14.61 10.65 12.17
N LEU A 395 -13.44 11.16 11.79
CA LEU A 395 -12.59 12.01 12.62
C LEU A 395 -12.52 13.41 12.02
N PHE A 396 -12.95 14.41 12.77
CA PHE A 396 -13.07 15.79 12.32
C PHE A 396 -12.26 16.73 13.21
N ALA A 397 -11.19 17.32 12.67
CA ALA A 397 -10.37 18.35 13.29
C ALA A 397 -10.65 19.73 12.67
N ASN A 398 -10.92 20.73 13.51
CA ASN A 398 -11.33 22.06 13.07
C ASN A 398 -10.64 23.19 13.86
N ALA A 399 -10.32 24.29 13.18
CA ALA A 399 -9.73 25.51 13.71
C ALA A 399 -8.23 25.41 14.05
N ALA A 400 -7.54 26.54 13.89
CA ALA A 400 -6.13 26.68 14.18
C ALA A 400 -5.80 26.32 15.64
N GLY A 401 -4.65 25.67 15.84
CA GLY A 401 -4.20 25.17 17.15
C GLY A 401 -4.81 23.84 17.57
N THR A 402 -5.88 23.37 16.91
CA THR A 402 -6.46 22.05 17.19
C THR A 402 -5.56 20.94 16.65
N THR A 403 -5.34 19.90 17.46
CA THR A 403 -4.60 18.70 17.05
C THR A 403 -5.43 17.45 17.29
N ALA A 404 -5.63 16.64 16.24
CA ALA A 404 -6.17 15.29 16.34
C ALA A 404 -5.08 14.27 16.01
N THR A 405 -4.90 13.26 16.86
CA THR A 405 -3.96 12.14 16.64
C THR A 405 -4.73 10.82 16.61
N ALA A 406 -4.47 10.01 15.59
CA ALA A 406 -5.07 8.70 15.37
C ALA A 406 -3.99 7.64 15.11
N THR A 407 -3.83 6.69 16.01
CA THR A 407 -2.88 5.58 15.83
C THR A 407 -3.63 4.26 15.79
N GLY A 408 -3.44 3.44 14.75
CA GLY A 408 -4.05 2.10 14.69
C GLY A 408 -5.59 2.08 14.61
N LEU A 409 -6.24 3.16 14.16
CA LEU A 409 -7.69 3.24 14.07
C LEU A 409 -8.26 2.62 12.79
N SER A 410 -9.43 2.00 12.90
CA SER A 410 -10.29 1.65 11.75
C SER A 410 -11.45 2.64 11.66
N ILE A 411 -11.55 3.39 10.58
CA ILE A 411 -12.59 4.40 10.35
C ILE A 411 -13.39 4.03 9.11
N SER A 412 -14.72 3.95 9.26
CA SER A 412 -15.66 3.70 8.17
C SER A 412 -16.81 4.68 8.22
N THR A 413 -17.05 5.41 7.14
CA THR A 413 -18.17 6.36 7.03
C THR A 413 -19.09 5.99 5.86
N THR A 414 -20.39 6.15 6.09
CA THR A 414 -21.43 5.80 5.11
C THR A 414 -22.46 6.93 4.99
N GLY A 415 -22.77 7.34 3.77
CA GLY A 415 -23.75 8.39 3.48
C GLY A 415 -23.25 9.41 2.45
N SER A 416 -24.17 10.17 1.88
CA SER A 416 -23.80 11.27 0.98
C SER A 416 -22.96 12.30 1.72
N ASP A 417 -21.90 12.80 1.08
CA ASP A 417 -20.96 13.79 1.61
C ASP A 417 -20.36 13.39 2.97
N SER A 418 -20.24 12.08 3.20
CA SER A 418 -19.61 11.54 4.40
C SER A 418 -18.08 11.49 4.23
N HIS A 419 -17.33 11.96 5.22
CA HIS A 419 -15.87 11.99 5.15
C HIS A 419 -15.24 11.21 6.29
N ALA A 420 -14.31 10.31 5.97
CA ALA A 420 -13.65 9.52 7.00
C ALA A 420 -12.70 10.37 7.86
N LEU A 421 -11.88 11.19 7.22
CA LEU A 421 -11.02 12.18 7.85
C LEU A 421 -11.35 13.57 7.31
N MET A 422 -11.58 14.53 8.20
CA MET A 422 -11.87 15.92 7.83
C MET A 422 -10.96 16.87 8.60
N VAL A 423 -10.23 17.72 7.86
CA VAL A 423 -9.26 18.67 8.42
C VAL A 423 -9.57 20.06 7.87
N VAL A 424 -9.98 20.98 8.73
CA VAL A 424 -10.45 22.30 8.29
C VAL A 424 -9.91 23.45 9.13
N ASN A 425 -9.96 24.65 8.57
CA ASN A 425 -9.67 25.92 9.23
C ASN A 425 -8.33 25.96 10.00
N GLY A 426 -7.27 25.32 9.47
CA GLY A 426 -5.94 25.38 10.10
C GLY A 426 -5.67 24.31 11.16
N ALA A 427 -6.55 23.32 11.30
CA ALA A 427 -6.31 22.19 12.19
C ALA A 427 -5.18 21.27 11.69
N THR A 428 -4.60 20.52 12.63
CA THR A 428 -3.59 19.48 12.38
C THR A 428 -4.16 18.10 12.67
N LEU A 429 -3.96 17.17 11.73
CA LEU A 429 -4.25 15.74 11.88
C LEU A 429 -2.96 14.92 11.74
N ASN A 430 -2.66 14.09 12.73
CA ASN A 430 -1.59 13.10 12.67
C ASN A 430 -2.18 11.70 12.71
N ALA A 431 -2.05 10.92 11.64
CA ALA A 431 -2.56 9.55 11.60
C ALA A 431 -1.45 8.54 11.27
N ALA A 432 -1.31 7.50 12.08
CA ALA A 432 -0.36 6.41 11.86
C ALA A 432 -1.09 5.07 11.90
N SER A 433 -0.77 4.17 10.98
CA SER A 433 -1.40 2.84 10.87
C SER A 433 -2.94 2.88 10.86
N THR A 434 -3.51 3.97 10.34
CA THR A 434 -4.97 4.19 10.33
C THR A 434 -5.54 3.78 8.99
N GLN A 435 -6.64 3.02 9.04
CA GLN A 435 -7.41 2.61 7.87
C GLN A 435 -8.67 3.45 7.80
N ALA A 436 -8.81 4.29 6.79
CA ALA A 436 -9.97 5.16 6.64
C ALA A 436 -10.66 4.92 5.30
N SER A 437 -11.96 4.62 5.38
CA SER A 437 -12.82 4.31 4.24
C SER A 437 -14.10 5.14 4.30
N ALA A 438 -14.47 5.74 3.16
CA ALA A 438 -15.68 6.53 3.01
C ALA A 438 -16.53 6.01 1.86
N THR A 439 -17.84 5.90 2.07
CA THR A 439 -18.77 5.35 1.07
C THR A 439 -20.03 6.20 0.97
N GLY A 440 -20.49 6.43 -0.26
CA GLY A 440 -21.60 7.33 -0.57
C GLY A 440 -21.18 8.39 -1.57
N ASP A 441 -22.18 9.01 -2.20
CA ASP A 441 -21.93 10.08 -3.18
C ASP A 441 -21.23 11.27 -2.51
N GLY A 442 -20.20 11.85 -3.13
CA GLY A 442 -19.40 12.93 -2.52
C GLY A 442 -18.48 12.52 -1.36
N ALA A 443 -18.53 11.25 -0.91
CA ALA A 443 -17.78 10.79 0.24
C ALA A 443 -16.26 10.70 -0.05
N SER A 444 -15.41 11.20 0.85
CA SER A 444 -13.95 11.24 0.65
C SER A 444 -13.22 10.59 1.82
N GLY A 445 -12.13 9.87 1.54
CA GLY A 445 -11.29 9.28 2.58
C GLY A 445 -10.60 10.36 3.43
N LEU A 446 -10.11 11.41 2.77
CA LEU A 446 -9.59 12.61 3.39
C LEU A 446 -10.16 13.86 2.71
N PHE A 447 -10.67 14.78 3.52
CA PHE A 447 -11.27 16.03 3.04
C PHE A 447 -10.65 17.24 3.73
N PHE A 448 -10.18 18.19 2.92
CA PHE A 448 -9.71 19.50 3.36
C PHE A 448 -10.68 20.59 2.94
N SER A 449 -10.87 21.58 3.81
CA SER A 449 -11.52 22.84 3.47
C SER A 449 -11.06 23.92 4.43
N THR A 450 -10.45 25.00 3.94
CA THR A 450 -9.87 26.03 4.81
C THR A 450 -10.36 27.42 4.44
N THR A 451 -10.47 28.28 5.45
CA THR A 451 -10.68 29.72 5.27
C THR A 451 -9.36 30.42 4.94
N ALA A 452 -9.46 31.57 4.27
CA ALA A 452 -8.31 32.37 3.89
C ALA A 452 -7.41 32.70 5.10
N GLY A 453 -6.10 32.56 4.92
CA GLY A 453 -5.08 32.84 5.96
C GLY A 453 -4.77 31.67 6.88
N ASN A 454 -5.42 30.51 6.72
CA ASN A 454 -5.13 29.29 7.48
C ASN A 454 -4.65 28.17 6.55
N THR A 455 -3.71 27.35 7.03
CA THR A 455 -3.26 26.14 6.34
C THR A 455 -3.59 24.92 7.18
N SER A 456 -4.40 24.01 6.65
CA SER A 456 -4.67 22.72 7.30
C SER A 456 -3.56 21.72 7.00
N LEU A 457 -3.16 20.95 8.01
CA LEU A 457 -2.06 19.99 7.90
C LEU A 457 -2.56 18.58 8.21
N ALA A 458 -2.27 17.62 7.34
CA ALA A 458 -2.37 16.21 7.68
C ALA A 458 -1.01 15.50 7.47
N THR A 459 -0.62 14.69 8.44
CA THR A 459 0.54 13.79 8.34
C THR A 459 0.06 12.36 8.52
N LEU A 460 0.19 11.53 7.48
CA LEU A 460 -0.32 10.17 7.44
C LEU A 460 0.81 9.16 7.23
N SER A 461 0.81 8.05 7.96
CA SER A 461 1.81 7.00 7.76
C SER A 461 1.27 5.57 7.90
N ASN A 462 1.79 4.65 7.09
CA ASN A 462 1.55 3.20 7.15
C ASN A 462 0.06 2.79 7.17
N GLY A 463 -0.80 3.57 6.52
CA GLY A 463 -2.25 3.42 6.55
C GLY A 463 -2.88 3.28 5.17
N THR A 464 -4.21 3.22 5.14
CA THR A 464 -4.99 3.18 3.91
C THR A 464 -6.02 4.30 3.87
N LEU A 465 -6.19 4.91 2.70
CA LEU A 465 -7.31 5.80 2.39
C LEU A 465 -8.11 5.22 1.24
N SER A 466 -9.43 5.20 1.40
CA SER A 466 -10.32 4.84 0.30
C SER A 466 -11.63 5.60 0.26
N SER A 467 -12.12 5.84 -0.95
CA SER A 467 -13.47 6.33 -1.22
C SER A 467 -14.16 5.44 -2.25
N GLY A 468 -15.45 5.14 -2.09
CA GLY A 468 -16.20 4.32 -3.05
C GLY A 468 -16.78 5.07 -4.25
N ALA A 469 -16.89 6.41 -4.23
CA ALA A 469 -17.62 7.14 -5.28
C ALA A 469 -17.11 8.57 -5.59
N ALA A 470 -16.33 9.20 -4.70
CA ALA A 470 -15.78 10.54 -4.91
C ALA A 470 -14.25 10.51 -4.85
N PRO A 471 -13.54 11.63 -5.07
CA PRO A 471 -12.10 11.66 -4.90
C PRO A 471 -11.67 11.12 -3.53
N THR A 472 -10.65 10.25 -3.49
CA THR A 472 -10.20 9.69 -2.21
C THR A 472 -9.62 10.78 -1.31
N ILE A 473 -8.85 11.70 -1.89
CA ILE A 473 -8.37 12.94 -1.27
C ILE A 473 -9.02 14.12 -2.00
N ALA A 474 -9.70 14.97 -1.24
CA ALA A 474 -10.36 16.17 -1.76
C ALA A 474 -9.86 17.42 -1.03
N VAL A 475 -9.49 18.45 -1.80
CA VAL A 475 -9.15 19.78 -1.28
C VAL A 475 -10.15 20.78 -1.84
N ALA A 476 -11.05 21.25 -0.99
CA ALA A 476 -12.16 22.13 -1.32
C ALA A 476 -11.91 23.56 -0.79
N GLY A 477 -11.11 24.31 -1.54
CA GLY A 477 -10.71 25.68 -1.22
C GLY A 477 -9.68 25.80 -0.10
N GLY A 478 -8.87 26.87 -0.21
CA GLY A 478 -7.84 27.27 0.75
C GLY A 478 -6.59 26.38 0.75
N ASP A 479 -5.69 26.64 1.69
CA ASP A 479 -4.38 26.00 1.75
C ASP A 479 -4.39 24.70 2.56
N ALA A 480 -3.82 23.64 1.99
CA ALA A 480 -3.65 22.33 2.60
C ALA A 480 -2.23 21.79 2.40
N THR A 481 -1.65 21.22 3.45
CA THR A 481 -0.40 20.46 3.40
C THR A 481 -0.67 19.01 3.79
N LEU A 482 -0.21 18.08 2.97
CA LEU A 482 -0.35 16.65 3.18
C LEU A 482 1.02 15.96 3.09
N ASN A 483 1.46 15.40 4.20
CA ASN A 483 2.67 14.57 4.25
C ASN A 483 2.28 13.10 4.42
N MET A 484 2.83 12.23 3.59
CA MET A 484 2.47 10.81 3.53
C MET A 484 3.71 9.93 3.51
N SER A 485 3.69 8.82 4.25
CA SER A 485 4.75 7.82 4.20
C SER A 485 4.18 6.40 4.30
N GLY A 486 4.48 5.51 3.35
CA GLY A 486 3.98 4.12 3.41
C GLY A 486 2.45 4.01 3.28
N MET A 487 1.80 4.98 2.61
CA MET A 487 0.34 5.00 2.48
C MET A 487 -0.12 4.26 1.24
N ARG A 488 -1.31 3.63 1.30
CA ARG A 488 -2.05 3.19 0.10
C ARG A 488 -3.30 4.01 -0.10
N VAL A 489 -3.48 4.60 -1.28
CA VAL A 489 -4.63 5.43 -1.63
C VAL A 489 -5.34 4.85 -2.86
N SER A 490 -6.60 4.44 -2.70
CA SER A 490 -7.35 3.71 -3.74
C SER A 490 -8.88 3.81 -3.57
N GLY A 491 -9.66 3.26 -4.50
CA GLY A 491 -11.11 3.00 -4.31
C GLY A 491 -12.04 3.81 -5.23
N SER A 492 -11.57 4.93 -5.78
CA SER A 492 -12.35 5.84 -6.63
C SER A 492 -11.77 5.98 -8.05
N GLN A 493 -12.49 6.64 -8.97
CA GLN A 493 -11.93 7.00 -10.28
C GLN A 493 -10.73 7.96 -10.13
N ASN A 494 -10.85 8.93 -9.21
CA ASN A 494 -9.79 9.91 -8.94
C ASN A 494 -9.25 9.69 -7.52
N TRP A 495 -7.95 9.50 -7.34
CA TRP A 495 -7.39 9.46 -5.99
C TRP A 495 -7.23 10.88 -5.41
N LEU A 496 -7.09 11.90 -6.26
CA LEU A 496 -6.97 13.31 -5.87
C LEU A 496 -7.91 14.20 -6.68
N ARG A 497 -8.57 15.16 -6.01
CA ARG A 497 -9.14 16.35 -6.64
C ARG A 497 -8.84 17.61 -5.83
N VAL A 498 -8.33 18.64 -6.49
CA VAL A 498 -8.14 19.98 -5.92
C VAL A 498 -8.99 20.96 -6.69
N ALA A 499 -9.90 21.64 -5.99
CA ALA A 499 -10.77 22.64 -6.59
C ALA A 499 -11.15 23.71 -5.56
N ASN A 500 -11.81 24.78 -6.03
CA ASN A 500 -12.42 25.73 -5.13
C ASN A 500 -13.60 25.07 -4.38
N ASP A 501 -14.00 25.65 -3.27
CA ASP A 501 -15.11 25.18 -2.44
C ASP A 501 -16.44 25.02 -3.23
N THR A 502 -16.74 25.92 -4.17
CA THR A 502 -17.96 25.93 -4.97
C THR A 502 -18.02 24.77 -5.96
N ALA A 503 -16.88 24.25 -6.44
CA ALA A 503 -16.83 23.11 -7.34
C ALA A 503 -17.25 21.80 -6.64
N PHE A 504 -17.05 21.73 -5.32
CA PHE A 504 -17.60 20.66 -4.49
C PHE A 504 -19.07 20.94 -4.12
N ALA A 505 -19.47 22.22 -3.99
CA ALA A 505 -20.85 22.64 -3.68
C ALA A 505 -21.85 22.53 -4.86
N ALA A 506 -21.42 22.83 -6.09
CA ALA A 506 -22.23 22.92 -7.31
C ALA A 506 -22.84 21.59 -7.77
N SER A 507 -22.48 20.49 -7.10
CA SER A 507 -23.12 19.19 -7.26
C SER A 507 -24.48 19.07 -6.54
N GLY A 508 -24.95 20.15 -5.88
CA GLY A 508 -26.19 20.17 -5.10
C GLY A 508 -26.02 19.64 -3.66
N ARG A 509 -24.76 19.53 -3.20
CA ARG A 509 -24.32 18.65 -2.09
C ARG A 509 -23.86 19.36 -0.81
N ARG A 510 -24.09 20.66 -0.66
CA ARG A 510 -23.75 21.39 0.58
C ARG A 510 -24.96 22.17 1.10
N ALA A 511 -25.57 21.69 2.18
CA ALA A 511 -26.09 22.61 3.18
C ALA A 511 -24.87 23.17 3.95
N PRO A 512 -24.80 24.47 4.26
CA PRO A 512 -23.84 24.96 5.25
C PRO A 512 -24.02 24.11 6.51
N LEU A 513 -22.93 23.61 7.11
CA LEU A 513 -23.00 23.00 8.43
C LEU A 513 -23.42 24.09 9.41
N THR A 514 -24.73 24.24 9.54
CA THR A 514 -25.37 25.22 10.40
C THR A 514 -25.55 24.49 11.71
N LEU A 515 -24.47 24.46 12.51
CA LEU A 515 -24.59 24.16 13.92
C LEU A 515 -25.54 25.20 14.50
N GLY A 516 -26.80 24.82 14.66
CA GLY A 516 -27.86 25.74 15.04
C GLY A 516 -27.47 26.51 16.30
N THR A 517 -27.81 27.80 16.32
CA THR A 517 -27.87 28.56 17.57
C THR A 517 -28.87 27.88 18.49
N GLN A 518 -28.42 27.32 19.61
CA GLN A 518 -29.28 27.06 20.74
C GLN A 518 -28.93 28.11 21.78
N ALA A 519 -29.91 28.96 22.10
CA ALA A 519 -29.78 29.92 23.18
C ALA A 519 -29.35 29.17 24.44
N ALA A 520 -28.44 29.76 25.23
CA ALA A 520 -28.28 29.31 26.61
C ALA A 520 -29.67 29.22 27.25
N PRO A 521 -30.01 28.15 27.98
CA PRO A 521 -31.19 28.21 28.84
C PRO A 521 -31.05 29.46 29.71
N ALA A 522 -32.11 30.28 29.78
CA ALA A 522 -32.11 31.47 30.61
C ALA A 522 -31.69 31.08 32.03
N ALA A 523 -30.69 31.77 32.59
CA ALA A 523 -30.22 31.51 33.95
C ALA A 523 -31.42 31.46 34.90
N VAL A 524 -31.74 30.27 35.40
CA VAL A 524 -32.82 30.10 36.36
C VAL A 524 -32.26 30.48 37.73
N VAL A 525 -32.76 31.58 38.24
CA VAL A 525 -32.39 32.17 39.53
C VAL A 525 -32.52 31.12 40.64
N GLY A 526 -31.38 30.70 41.19
CA GLY A 526 -31.29 29.72 42.27
C GLY A 526 -29.84 29.28 42.56
N ASP A 527 -29.03 29.14 41.51
CA ASP A 527 -27.58 29.01 41.57
C ASP A 527 -26.97 29.80 40.40
N ALA A 528 -26.68 31.09 40.65
CA ALA A 528 -26.39 32.07 39.60
C ALA A 528 -25.00 31.88 38.93
N THR A 529 -24.26 30.84 39.27
CA THR A 529 -22.92 30.57 38.72
C THR A 529 -22.86 29.42 37.71
N GLU A 530 -23.90 28.61 37.57
CA GLU A 530 -23.94 27.46 36.63
C GLU A 530 -24.82 27.74 35.39
N ALA A 531 -24.74 28.95 34.83
CA ALA A 531 -25.36 29.20 33.54
C ALA A 531 -24.65 28.36 32.47
N GLU A 532 -25.33 27.37 31.90
CA GLU A 532 -24.85 26.65 30.71
C GLU A 532 -24.44 27.68 29.66
N PRO A 533 -23.14 27.82 29.33
CA PRO A 533 -22.74 28.76 28.30
C PRO A 533 -23.47 28.36 27.03
N ALA A 534 -24.07 29.34 26.33
CA ALA A 534 -24.65 29.11 25.02
C ALA A 534 -23.60 28.36 24.20
N LEU A 535 -23.97 27.19 23.65
CA LEU A 535 -23.03 26.40 22.86
C LEU A 535 -22.48 27.35 21.78
N PRO A 536 -21.17 27.66 21.78
CA PRO A 536 -20.63 28.51 20.74
C PRO A 536 -20.91 27.83 19.43
N VAL A 537 -21.70 28.52 18.60
CA VAL A 537 -21.94 28.13 17.23
C VAL A 537 -20.58 28.18 16.55
N VAL A 538 -19.99 27.01 16.36
CA VAL A 538 -19.00 26.87 15.32
C VAL A 538 -19.81 26.76 14.05
N THR A 539 -20.16 27.89 13.43
CA THR A 539 -20.56 27.84 12.03
C THR A 539 -19.32 27.29 11.32
N VAL A 540 -19.34 26.02 10.93
CA VAL A 540 -18.48 25.57 9.82
C VAL A 540 -19.18 26.06 8.55
N GLY A 541 -19.35 27.38 8.50
CA GLY A 541 -19.50 28.08 7.26
C GLY A 541 -18.14 27.95 6.61
N VAL A 542 -17.96 26.90 5.82
CA VAL A 542 -17.22 27.08 4.59
C VAL A 542 -17.99 28.18 3.89
N LEU A 543 -17.57 29.42 4.13
CA LEU A 543 -18.08 30.58 3.43
C LEU A 543 -17.89 30.22 1.98
N ALA A 544 -18.99 30.13 1.23
CA ALA A 544 -18.97 30.08 -0.22
C ALA A 544 -18.19 31.31 -0.69
N SER A 545 -16.88 31.13 -0.76
CA SER A 545 -15.88 32.11 -1.08
C SER A 545 -15.15 31.42 -2.19
N SER A 546 -15.05 32.02 -3.37
CA SER A 546 -14.39 31.41 -4.53
C SER A 546 -12.87 31.25 -4.34
N LEU A 547 -12.45 30.85 -3.14
CA LEU A 547 -11.10 30.66 -2.69
C LEU A 547 -10.52 29.46 -3.44
N PRO A 548 -9.42 29.63 -4.18
CA PRO A 548 -8.78 28.53 -4.86
C PRO A 548 -8.30 27.48 -3.85
N GLY A 549 -8.37 26.21 -4.23
CA GLY A 549 -7.74 25.13 -3.49
C GLY A 549 -6.23 25.10 -3.80
N ASN A 550 -5.40 25.07 -2.76
CA ASN A 550 -3.95 24.98 -2.88
C ASN A 550 -3.44 23.80 -2.06
N LEU A 551 -2.91 22.78 -2.73
CA LEU A 551 -2.34 21.59 -2.09
C LEU A 551 -0.83 21.56 -2.24
N THR A 552 -0.13 21.33 -1.13
CA THR A 552 1.24 20.80 -1.12
C THR A 552 1.22 19.37 -0.59
N LEU A 553 1.59 18.40 -1.42
CA LEU A 553 1.61 16.98 -1.09
C LEU A 553 3.04 16.44 -1.22
N ASN A 554 3.56 15.87 -0.13
CA ASN A 554 4.82 15.13 -0.11
C ASN A 554 4.55 13.67 0.26
N ALA A 555 4.88 12.72 -0.62
CA ALA A 555 4.64 11.31 -0.39
C ALA A 555 5.92 10.49 -0.55
N ASP A 556 6.23 9.71 0.47
CA ASP A 556 7.37 8.80 0.50
C ASP A 556 6.86 7.35 0.53
N ALA A 557 7.47 6.46 -0.26
CA ALA A 557 7.15 5.03 -0.28
C ALA A 557 5.63 4.71 -0.32
N SER A 558 4.85 5.51 -1.05
CA SER A 558 3.38 5.43 -1.06
C SER A 558 2.83 4.96 -2.41
N GLU A 559 1.70 4.27 -2.38
CA GLU A 559 1.01 3.69 -3.53
C GLU A 559 -0.29 4.45 -3.83
N PHE A 560 -0.47 4.89 -5.07
CA PHE A 560 -1.66 5.60 -5.54
C PHE A 560 -2.30 4.87 -6.72
N THR A 561 -3.62 4.76 -6.73
CA THR A 561 -4.38 4.23 -7.89
C THR A 561 -5.55 5.14 -8.20
N GLY A 562 -5.61 5.66 -9.42
CA GLY A 562 -6.66 6.58 -9.88
C GLY A 562 -6.10 7.70 -10.76
N ALA A 563 -6.97 8.59 -11.24
CA ALA A 563 -6.57 9.87 -11.80
C ALA A 563 -6.35 10.94 -10.71
N ALA A 564 -5.60 12.00 -11.03
CA ALA A 564 -5.46 13.18 -10.18
C ALA A 564 -5.93 14.42 -10.94
N VAL A 565 -6.85 15.19 -10.39
CA VAL A 565 -7.46 16.34 -11.10
C VAL A 565 -7.27 17.62 -10.31
N THR A 566 -6.74 18.64 -10.97
CA THR A 566 -6.67 20.01 -10.46
C THR A 566 -7.52 20.88 -11.35
N ASP A 567 -8.65 21.37 -10.82
CA ASP A 567 -9.57 22.20 -11.56
C ASP A 567 -8.91 23.56 -11.89
N ALA A 568 -9.32 24.21 -12.98
CA ALA A 568 -8.74 25.48 -13.41
C ALA A 568 -8.78 26.56 -12.31
N GLY A 569 -7.68 27.31 -12.16
CA GLY A 569 -7.52 28.34 -11.14
C GLY A 569 -7.11 27.82 -9.75
N ASN A 570 -6.86 26.52 -9.60
CA ASN A 570 -6.40 25.88 -8.36
C ASN A 570 -4.97 25.35 -8.52
N THR A 571 -4.31 25.06 -7.40
CA THR A 571 -2.90 24.68 -7.37
C THR A 571 -2.71 23.31 -6.69
N SER A 572 -1.98 22.41 -7.34
CA SER A 572 -1.49 21.18 -6.72
C SER A 572 0.02 21.01 -6.96
N ASN A 573 0.77 20.99 -5.86
CA ASN A 573 2.20 20.71 -5.85
C ASN A 573 2.42 19.32 -5.26
N VAL A 574 2.73 18.34 -6.10
CA VAL A 574 2.87 16.93 -5.73
C VAL A 574 4.32 16.50 -5.86
N THR A 575 4.87 15.97 -4.76
CA THR A 575 6.20 15.36 -4.73
C THR A 575 6.08 13.89 -4.37
N LEU A 576 6.55 13.01 -5.25
CA LEU A 576 6.65 11.57 -5.02
C LEU A 576 8.11 11.19 -4.81
N ASN A 577 8.45 10.62 -3.65
CA ASN A 577 9.79 10.19 -3.29
C ASN A 577 9.87 8.73 -2.86
N ALA A 578 11.11 8.24 -2.72
CA ALA A 578 11.46 7.02 -1.98
C ALA A 578 10.65 5.78 -2.41
N ASN A 579 10.67 5.46 -3.70
CA ASN A 579 9.94 4.35 -4.33
C ASN A 579 8.41 4.47 -4.22
N SER A 580 7.87 5.70 -4.25
CA SER A 580 6.43 5.87 -4.42
C SER A 580 6.01 5.42 -5.82
N HIS A 581 4.80 4.87 -5.93
CA HIS A 581 4.24 4.36 -7.18
C HIS A 581 2.84 4.90 -7.41
N TRP A 582 2.58 5.40 -8.62
CA TRP A 582 1.25 5.84 -9.02
C TRP A 582 0.80 5.09 -10.28
N THR A 583 -0.27 4.31 -10.14
CA THR A 583 -1.02 3.75 -11.26
C THR A 583 -2.07 4.75 -11.75
N LEU A 584 -1.81 5.36 -12.91
CA LEU A 584 -2.65 6.39 -13.52
C LEU A 584 -3.73 5.74 -14.40
N THR A 585 -5.00 5.85 -13.99
CA THR A 585 -6.13 5.15 -14.61
C THR A 585 -6.95 6.01 -15.58
N GLY A 586 -6.80 7.33 -15.53
CA GLY A 586 -7.48 8.30 -16.39
C GLY A 586 -6.67 9.59 -16.54
N ASP A 587 -7.12 10.47 -17.43
CA ASP A 587 -6.48 11.77 -17.65
C ASP A 587 -6.30 12.53 -16.33
N SER A 588 -5.10 13.06 -16.14
CA SER A 588 -4.70 13.70 -14.89
C SER A 588 -4.12 15.08 -15.14
N THR A 589 -4.39 16.01 -14.23
CA THR A 589 -3.93 17.39 -14.28
C THR A 589 -3.39 17.81 -12.92
N LEU A 590 -2.13 18.24 -12.87
CA LEU A 590 -1.47 18.81 -11.70
C LEU A 590 -0.84 20.16 -12.04
N THR A 591 -0.49 20.97 -11.05
CA THR A 591 0.28 22.20 -11.31
C THR A 591 1.77 21.90 -11.36
N THR A 592 2.30 21.26 -10.32
CA THR A 592 3.71 20.88 -10.20
C THR A 592 3.81 19.41 -9.82
N LEU A 593 4.69 18.68 -10.50
CA LEU A 593 5.02 17.30 -10.19
C LEU A 593 6.54 17.11 -10.09
N ALA A 594 7.00 16.65 -8.93
CA ALA A 594 8.37 16.18 -8.72
C ALA A 594 8.37 14.65 -8.55
N LEU A 595 9.12 13.94 -9.39
CA LEU A 595 9.22 12.47 -9.41
C LEU A 595 10.65 12.02 -9.05
N ASN A 596 10.88 11.73 -7.77
CA ASN A 596 12.19 11.44 -7.22
C ASN A 596 12.32 9.95 -6.81
N ASN A 597 13.19 9.18 -7.45
CA ASN A 597 13.36 7.73 -7.22
C ASN A 597 11.99 7.01 -7.10
N SER A 598 11.06 7.33 -8.00
CA SER A 598 9.65 6.93 -7.93
C SER A 598 9.11 6.67 -9.34
N ALA A 599 7.96 6.00 -9.46
CA ALA A 599 7.41 5.60 -10.74
C ALA A 599 5.94 6.00 -10.93
N ILE A 600 5.58 6.35 -12.16
CA ILE A 600 4.20 6.53 -12.61
C ILE A 600 3.96 5.57 -13.76
N ASP A 601 2.97 4.69 -13.63
CA ASP A 601 2.60 3.74 -14.68
C ASP A 601 1.18 4.03 -15.16
N PHE A 602 1.07 4.29 -16.46
CA PHE A 602 -0.21 4.46 -17.11
C PHE A 602 -0.89 3.09 -17.25
N GLN A 603 -2.14 3.00 -16.79
CA GLN A 603 -2.93 1.79 -16.99
C GLN A 603 -3.14 1.56 -18.48
N ALA A 604 -2.99 0.30 -18.91
CA ALA A 604 -3.14 -0.11 -20.29
C ALA A 604 -4.42 0.46 -20.94
N PRO A 605 -4.35 0.94 -22.20
CA PRO A 605 -5.47 1.59 -22.85
C PRO A 605 -6.64 0.62 -23.07
N ALA A 606 -7.85 1.05 -22.72
CA ALA A 606 -9.08 0.33 -23.02
C ALA A 606 -9.65 0.84 -24.34
N ALA A 607 -9.98 -0.05 -25.28
CA ALA A 607 -10.50 0.29 -26.60
C ALA A 607 -9.64 1.32 -27.38
N GLY A 608 -8.31 1.30 -27.17
CA GLY A 608 -7.38 2.21 -27.84
C GLY A 608 -7.35 3.65 -27.27
N ALA A 609 -8.00 3.91 -26.14
CA ALA A 609 -7.97 5.22 -25.47
C ALA A 609 -6.72 5.35 -24.56
N TYR A 610 -5.75 6.12 -25.04
CA TYR A 610 -4.56 6.52 -24.30
C TYR A 610 -4.84 7.74 -23.43
N LYS A 611 -4.04 7.91 -22.38
CA LYS A 611 -4.26 8.89 -21.33
C LYS A 611 -3.17 9.94 -21.32
N THR A 612 -3.46 11.05 -20.66
CA THR A 612 -2.56 12.18 -20.52
C THR A 612 -2.32 12.51 -19.05
N LEU A 613 -1.07 12.86 -18.73
CA LEU A 613 -0.71 13.54 -17.49
C LEU A 613 -0.29 14.96 -17.86
N THR A 614 -1.11 15.95 -17.52
CA THR A 614 -0.84 17.36 -17.79
C THR A 614 -0.31 18.04 -16.55
N VAL A 615 0.85 18.70 -16.66
CA VAL A 615 1.47 19.46 -15.58
C VAL A 615 2.00 20.79 -16.10
N ASN A 616 2.08 21.83 -15.26
CA ASN A 616 2.77 23.05 -15.65
C ASN A 616 4.28 22.86 -15.48
N ASN A 617 4.71 22.46 -14.28
CA ASN A 617 6.11 22.21 -13.97
C ASN A 617 6.35 20.75 -13.64
N TYR A 618 7.37 20.16 -14.28
CA TYR A 618 7.80 18.79 -14.06
C TYR A 618 9.28 18.75 -13.69
N SER A 619 9.64 18.00 -12.64
CA SER A 619 11.03 17.68 -12.33
C SER A 619 11.20 16.20 -12.03
N GLY A 620 12.17 15.58 -12.69
CA GLY A 620 12.55 14.18 -12.44
C GLY A 620 13.90 14.07 -11.75
N SER A 621 14.03 13.14 -10.81
CA SER A 621 15.33 12.74 -10.24
C SER A 621 15.35 11.22 -10.12
N ASN A 622 15.91 10.54 -11.12
CA ASN A 622 15.84 9.07 -11.26
C ASN A 622 14.39 8.54 -11.22
N GLY A 623 13.43 9.34 -11.72
CA GLY A 623 12.04 8.92 -11.85
C GLY A 623 11.82 8.07 -13.09
N VAL A 624 10.79 7.23 -13.10
CA VAL A 624 10.36 6.46 -14.28
C VAL A 624 8.90 6.73 -14.61
N ILE A 625 8.61 7.01 -15.88
CA ILE A 625 7.23 7.09 -16.39
C ILE A 625 7.03 5.96 -17.39
N GLY A 626 6.12 5.04 -17.07
CA GLY A 626 5.66 3.96 -17.94
C GLY A 626 4.54 4.45 -18.84
N LEU A 627 4.80 4.50 -20.15
CA LEU A 627 3.84 4.90 -21.18
C LEU A 627 3.44 3.70 -22.02
N ASN A 628 2.16 3.56 -22.32
CA ASN A 628 1.68 2.64 -23.34
C ASN A 628 1.69 3.36 -24.69
N THR A 629 2.24 2.71 -25.72
CA THR A 629 2.41 3.31 -27.04
C THR A 629 2.13 2.29 -28.13
N TYR A 630 1.34 2.66 -29.13
CA TYR A 630 1.24 1.87 -30.35
C TYR A 630 2.48 2.17 -31.21
N LEU A 631 3.48 1.29 -31.19
CA LEU A 631 4.71 1.49 -31.98
C LEU A 631 4.46 1.26 -33.47
N GLY A 632 4.15 2.34 -34.19
CA GLY A 632 3.85 2.37 -35.61
C GLY A 632 4.54 3.54 -36.33
N ALA A 633 3.87 4.11 -37.33
CA ALA A 633 4.37 5.25 -38.10
C ALA A 633 4.19 6.57 -37.33
N ASP A 634 4.53 7.69 -37.97
CA ASP A 634 4.32 9.04 -37.44
C ASP A 634 2.89 9.24 -36.92
N GLY A 635 2.75 9.95 -35.80
CA GLY A 635 1.44 10.27 -35.21
C GLY A 635 0.70 9.08 -34.58
N SER A 636 1.33 7.92 -34.43
CA SER A 636 0.72 6.78 -33.73
C SER A 636 0.26 7.16 -32.31
N PRO A 637 -0.82 6.55 -31.80
CA PRO A 637 -1.37 6.92 -30.50
C PRO A 637 -0.48 6.42 -29.35
N SER A 638 -0.38 7.23 -28.29
CA SER A 638 0.45 6.98 -27.12
C SER A 638 -0.13 7.67 -25.90
N ASP A 639 0.16 7.13 -24.72
CA ASP A 639 0.09 7.89 -23.49
C ASP A 639 1.09 9.05 -23.55
N ARG A 640 0.77 10.17 -22.90
CA ARG A 640 1.60 11.38 -22.97
C ARG A 640 1.75 12.09 -21.63
N LEU A 641 2.95 12.58 -21.37
CA LEU A 641 3.20 13.66 -20.42
C LEU A 641 3.07 14.99 -21.16
N VAL A 642 2.17 15.86 -20.73
CA VAL A 642 1.95 17.20 -21.30
C VAL A 642 2.50 18.24 -20.34
N ILE A 643 3.39 19.11 -20.81
CA ILE A 643 3.91 20.26 -20.08
C ILE A 643 3.21 21.50 -20.61
N ASN A 644 2.42 22.19 -19.80
CA ASN A 644 1.59 23.31 -20.24
C ASN A 644 2.05 24.64 -19.61
N GLY A 645 2.77 25.44 -20.38
CA GLY A 645 3.23 26.79 -19.99
C GLY A 645 4.39 26.88 -18.99
N GLY A 646 4.90 25.79 -18.44
CA GLY A 646 6.03 25.78 -17.50
C GLY A 646 7.27 25.06 -18.03
N ALA A 647 7.96 24.29 -17.18
CA ALA A 647 9.22 23.64 -17.56
C ALA A 647 9.30 22.16 -17.14
N ALA A 648 9.92 21.34 -17.97
CA ALA A 648 10.38 19.99 -17.64
C ALA A 648 11.90 19.96 -17.43
N THR A 649 12.34 19.52 -16.25
CA THR A 649 13.75 19.53 -15.84
C THR A 649 14.18 18.22 -15.18
N GLY A 650 15.48 18.05 -14.97
CA GLY A 650 16.04 16.91 -14.24
C GLY A 650 16.34 15.71 -15.12
N SER A 651 16.04 14.50 -14.65
CA SER A 651 16.25 13.24 -15.39
C SER A 651 15.16 12.22 -15.07
N THR A 652 14.47 11.75 -16.12
CA THR A 652 13.40 10.74 -16.06
C THR A 652 13.62 9.67 -17.13
N GLY A 653 13.48 8.40 -16.74
CA GLY A 653 13.40 7.29 -17.69
C GLY A 653 11.97 7.11 -18.21
N LEU A 654 11.78 7.13 -19.52
CA LEU A 654 10.54 6.76 -20.18
C LEU A 654 10.58 5.26 -20.50
N ARG A 655 9.68 4.48 -19.90
CA ARG A 655 9.51 3.06 -20.22
C ARG A 655 8.36 2.91 -21.20
N ILE A 656 8.65 2.46 -22.41
CA ILE A 656 7.66 2.33 -23.47
C ILE A 656 7.14 0.89 -23.53
N THR A 657 5.83 0.72 -23.41
CA THR A 657 5.15 -0.57 -23.54
C THR A 657 4.39 -0.59 -24.86
N ASN A 658 4.78 -1.49 -25.77
CA ASN A 658 4.12 -1.61 -27.07
C ASN A 658 2.72 -2.23 -26.91
N THR A 659 1.68 -1.54 -27.39
CA THR A 659 0.27 -1.97 -27.31
C THR A 659 -0.20 -2.70 -28.58
N GLY A 660 0.69 -3.49 -29.18
CA GLY A 660 0.41 -4.25 -30.41
C GLY A 660 0.74 -3.51 -31.70
N GLY A 661 1.55 -2.45 -31.65
CA GLY A 661 2.09 -1.79 -32.84
C GLY A 661 3.03 -2.72 -33.61
N PRO A 662 2.88 -2.87 -34.94
CA PRO A 662 3.70 -3.79 -35.73
C PRO A 662 5.11 -3.25 -36.05
N GLY A 663 5.40 -2.01 -35.70
CA GLY A 663 6.58 -1.28 -36.16
C GLY A 663 6.38 -0.70 -37.57
N ALA A 664 6.83 0.54 -37.77
CA ALA A 664 6.94 1.18 -39.08
C ALA A 664 8.02 2.25 -39.08
N LEU A 665 8.55 2.60 -40.25
CA LEU A 665 9.46 3.74 -40.41
C LEU A 665 8.71 5.05 -40.17
N THR A 666 9.19 5.86 -39.23
CA THR A 666 8.78 7.26 -39.05
C THR A 666 9.58 8.13 -40.01
N VAL A 667 8.93 8.91 -40.86
CA VAL A 667 9.58 9.78 -41.86
C VAL A 667 9.34 11.28 -41.60
N ALA A 668 8.61 11.59 -40.53
CA ALA A 668 8.31 12.94 -40.08
C ALA A 668 8.67 13.05 -38.57
N ASP A 669 7.81 13.71 -37.78
CA ASP A 669 8.11 14.02 -36.39
C ASP A 669 8.23 12.79 -35.48
N GLY A 670 7.58 11.67 -35.83
CA GLY A 670 7.52 10.45 -35.04
C GLY A 670 6.29 10.35 -34.13
N ILE A 671 6.43 9.60 -33.04
CA ILE A 671 5.36 9.34 -32.07
C ILE A 671 5.57 10.24 -30.85
N LYS A 672 4.70 11.24 -30.66
CA LYS A 672 4.79 12.20 -29.55
C LYS A 672 4.48 11.53 -28.21
N VAL A 673 5.44 11.55 -27.27
CA VAL A 673 5.34 10.96 -25.92
C VAL A 673 5.47 12.00 -24.80
N VAL A 674 6.12 13.13 -25.08
CA VAL A 674 6.07 14.33 -24.23
C VAL A 674 5.67 15.52 -25.10
N ASP A 675 4.66 16.27 -24.67
CA ASP A 675 4.09 17.40 -25.40
C ASP A 675 4.32 18.70 -24.64
N ALA A 676 5.15 19.58 -25.17
CA ALA A 676 5.37 20.92 -24.62
C ALA A 676 4.41 21.91 -25.29
N GLN A 677 3.49 22.47 -24.51
CA GLN A 677 2.41 23.35 -24.95
C GLN A 677 2.51 24.73 -24.30
N ALA A 678 1.84 25.73 -24.90
CA ALA A 678 1.69 27.08 -24.37
C ALA A 678 3.01 27.78 -23.96
N GLY A 679 4.10 27.54 -24.72
CA GLY A 679 5.42 28.11 -24.43
C GLY A 679 6.23 27.35 -23.38
N ALA A 680 5.83 26.12 -23.04
CA ALA A 680 6.59 25.26 -22.14
C ALA A 680 8.00 24.95 -22.68
N THR A 681 8.94 24.71 -21.77
CA THR A 681 10.32 24.32 -22.08
C THR A 681 10.68 22.95 -21.50
N SER A 682 11.68 22.27 -22.06
CA SER A 682 12.25 21.02 -21.54
C SER A 682 13.77 21.03 -21.61
N THR A 683 14.49 20.60 -20.57
CA THR A 683 15.95 20.47 -20.67
C THR A 683 16.35 19.27 -21.52
N ALA A 684 17.49 19.34 -22.20
CA ALA A 684 17.95 18.27 -23.10
C ALA A 684 18.19 16.90 -22.41
N ASN A 685 18.30 16.89 -21.08
CA ASN A 685 18.47 15.69 -20.26
C ASN A 685 17.21 15.29 -19.47
N ALA A 686 16.10 16.02 -19.63
CA ALA A 686 14.87 15.79 -18.86
C ALA A 686 14.34 14.36 -19.03
N PHE A 687 14.49 13.79 -20.23
CA PHE A 687 13.98 12.47 -20.57
C PHE A 687 15.03 11.61 -21.29
N SER A 688 15.00 10.32 -21.01
CA SER A 688 15.77 9.27 -21.69
C SER A 688 14.93 7.99 -21.73
N LEU A 689 15.25 7.03 -22.59
CA LEU A 689 14.58 5.73 -22.53
C LEU A 689 15.10 4.92 -21.33
N ALA A 690 14.18 4.36 -20.53
CA ALA A 690 14.53 3.47 -19.43
C ALA A 690 14.94 2.08 -19.94
N HIS A 691 14.33 1.64 -21.06
CA HIS A 691 14.62 0.39 -21.76
C HIS A 691 14.43 0.59 -23.27
N ARG A 692 14.95 -0.34 -24.07
CA ARG A 692 14.81 -0.32 -25.54
C ARG A 692 13.33 -0.36 -25.94
N ALA A 693 12.94 0.50 -26.88
CA ALA A 693 11.62 0.50 -27.50
C ALA A 693 11.73 -0.12 -28.90
N VAL A 694 11.18 -1.33 -29.09
CA VAL A 694 11.33 -2.09 -30.34
C VAL A 694 9.98 -2.62 -30.82
N ALA A 695 9.76 -2.61 -32.14
CA ALA A 695 8.60 -3.24 -32.77
C ALA A 695 8.91 -3.61 -34.23
N GLY A 696 8.58 -4.85 -34.61
CA GLY A 696 8.93 -5.34 -35.94
C GLY A 696 10.46 -5.35 -36.13
N PRO A 697 10.97 -4.91 -37.29
CA PRO A 697 12.41 -4.80 -37.51
C PRO A 697 13.00 -3.51 -36.92
N TYR A 698 12.18 -2.61 -36.37
CA TYR A 698 12.60 -1.25 -36.02
C TYR A 698 12.97 -1.10 -34.55
N GLU A 699 13.97 -0.25 -34.31
CA GLU A 699 14.31 0.29 -33.00
C GLU A 699 13.87 1.76 -32.95
N TYR A 700 13.15 2.15 -31.90
CA TYR A 700 12.65 3.50 -31.70
C TYR A 700 13.55 4.27 -30.74
N GLY A 701 14.28 5.25 -31.26
CA GLY A 701 15.05 6.20 -30.47
C GLY A 701 14.19 7.35 -29.96
N LEU A 702 14.58 7.95 -28.84
CA LEU A 702 13.91 9.11 -28.26
C LEU A 702 14.65 10.40 -28.66
N TYR A 703 13.92 11.32 -29.30
CA TYR A 703 14.46 12.57 -29.82
C TYR A 703 13.70 13.77 -29.23
N ARG A 704 14.45 14.82 -28.86
CA ARG A 704 13.91 16.12 -28.48
C ARG A 704 13.75 17.00 -29.71
N GLY A 705 12.60 17.65 -29.81
CA GLY A 705 12.21 18.51 -30.92
C GLY A 705 11.57 17.76 -32.08
N ASP A 706 10.63 18.40 -32.76
CA ASP A 706 10.09 18.00 -34.06
C ASP A 706 11.15 18.14 -35.17
N GLN A 707 10.87 17.63 -36.37
CA GLN A 707 11.86 17.63 -37.45
C GLN A 707 12.00 19.01 -38.12
N ALA A 708 10.94 19.82 -38.09
CA ALA A 708 10.95 21.18 -38.63
C ALA A 708 11.50 22.24 -37.65
N GLY A 709 11.70 21.88 -36.38
CA GLY A 709 12.16 22.78 -35.32
C GLY A 709 11.10 23.77 -34.83
N VAL A 710 9.82 23.50 -35.09
CA VAL A 710 8.67 24.32 -34.67
C VAL A 710 8.30 24.05 -33.20
N ASP A 711 8.37 22.78 -32.78
CA ASP A 711 8.11 22.28 -31.43
C ASP A 711 9.41 21.72 -30.80
N PRO A 712 10.47 22.53 -30.60
CA PRO A 712 11.79 22.04 -30.17
C PRO A 712 11.81 21.46 -28.75
N GLU A 713 10.75 21.72 -27.97
CA GLU A 713 10.64 21.37 -26.55
C GLU A 713 9.89 20.05 -26.30
N SER A 714 9.23 19.49 -27.33
CA SER A 714 8.50 18.21 -27.26
C SER A 714 9.43 17.01 -27.51
N TRP A 715 9.00 15.80 -27.15
CA TRP A 715 9.79 14.57 -27.33
C TRP A 715 9.03 13.49 -28.09
N TYR A 716 9.74 12.86 -29.03
CA TYR A 716 9.19 11.93 -30.01
C TYR A 716 9.99 10.63 -30.07
N LEU A 717 9.30 9.50 -30.21
CA LEU A 717 9.92 8.24 -30.61
C LEU A 717 10.02 8.18 -32.14
N ARG A 718 11.21 7.87 -32.67
CA ARG A 718 11.48 7.74 -34.10
C ARG A 718 12.22 6.46 -34.41
N SER A 719 11.85 5.83 -35.51
CA SER A 719 12.47 4.61 -36.05
C SER A 719 13.35 4.85 -37.27
N GLN A 720 13.63 6.11 -37.60
CA GLN A 720 14.62 6.50 -38.61
C GLN A 720 16.01 6.69 -37.98
N ARG A 721 17.06 6.59 -38.79
CA ARG A 721 18.43 6.87 -38.34
C ARG A 721 18.61 8.37 -38.08
N ALA A 722 19.49 8.70 -37.13
CA ALA A 722 19.81 10.09 -36.81
C ALA A 722 20.69 10.76 -37.89
N ASP A 723 21.55 9.97 -38.55
CA ASP A 723 22.49 10.45 -39.58
C ASP A 723 21.88 10.48 -40.98
N ASP A 724 20.87 9.65 -41.25
CA ASP A 724 20.07 9.67 -42.48
C ASP A 724 18.59 9.37 -42.18
N PRO A 725 17.75 10.41 -42.01
CA PRO A 725 16.32 10.27 -41.74
C PRO A 725 15.52 9.49 -42.79
N GLY A 726 16.05 9.31 -44.01
CA GLY A 726 15.39 8.50 -45.04
C GLY A 726 15.54 6.99 -44.81
N GLU A 727 16.44 6.58 -43.94
CA GLU A 727 16.81 5.19 -43.70
C GLU A 727 16.34 4.70 -42.32
N PRO A 728 15.86 3.44 -42.22
CA PRO A 728 15.36 2.89 -40.97
C PRO A 728 16.47 2.55 -39.98
N LEU A 729 16.22 2.87 -38.72
CA LEU A 729 16.99 2.37 -37.59
C LEU A 729 16.50 0.95 -37.26
N TYR A 730 17.15 -0.05 -37.86
CA TYR A 730 16.84 -1.44 -37.55
C TYR A 730 17.37 -1.85 -36.19
N ARG A 731 16.70 -2.82 -35.57
CA ARG A 731 17.20 -3.53 -34.39
C ARG A 731 18.28 -4.56 -34.81
N PRO A 732 19.39 -4.74 -34.06
CA PRO A 732 20.48 -5.62 -34.45
C PRO A 732 20.07 -7.11 -34.55
N GLU A 733 18.97 -7.51 -33.92
CA GLU A 733 18.43 -8.87 -33.98
C GLU A 733 18.06 -9.27 -35.41
N VAL A 734 17.73 -8.31 -36.29
CA VAL A 734 17.49 -8.60 -37.71
C VAL A 734 18.71 -9.31 -38.34
N GLY A 735 19.91 -8.81 -38.05
CA GLY A 735 21.15 -9.45 -38.51
C GLY A 735 21.37 -10.84 -37.90
N ALA A 736 21.04 -11.02 -36.63
CA ALA A 736 21.17 -12.32 -35.96
C ALA A 736 20.22 -13.39 -36.56
N TYR A 737 18.97 -13.03 -36.86
CA TYR A 737 18.02 -13.92 -37.53
C TYR A 737 18.49 -14.27 -38.95
N LEU A 738 18.93 -13.29 -39.73
CA LEU A 738 19.45 -13.52 -41.10
C LEU A 738 20.69 -14.43 -41.08
N ALA A 739 21.58 -14.25 -40.12
CA ALA A 739 22.75 -15.11 -39.94
C ALA A 739 22.34 -16.57 -39.65
N ASN A 740 21.39 -16.78 -38.74
CA ASN A 740 20.92 -18.11 -38.41
C ASN A 740 20.28 -18.80 -39.63
N GLN A 741 19.42 -18.11 -40.38
CA GLN A 741 18.84 -18.62 -41.63
C GLN A 741 19.93 -19.00 -42.64
N HIS A 742 20.91 -18.12 -42.85
CA HIS A 742 22.02 -18.37 -43.76
C HIS A 742 22.80 -19.62 -43.38
N PHE A 743 23.17 -19.78 -42.11
CA PHE A 743 23.93 -20.95 -41.67
C PHE A 743 23.11 -22.24 -41.63
N ALA A 744 21.81 -22.18 -41.34
CA ALA A 744 20.96 -23.35 -41.51
C ALA A 744 20.96 -23.86 -42.97
N ALA A 745 21.09 -22.96 -43.94
CA ALA A 745 21.10 -23.31 -45.36
C ALA A 745 22.50 -23.68 -45.91
N THR A 746 23.56 -22.99 -45.48
CA THR A 746 24.88 -23.08 -46.15
C THR A 746 25.96 -23.77 -45.32
N MET A 747 25.76 -23.97 -44.00
CA MET A 747 26.82 -24.42 -43.10
C MET A 747 27.48 -25.71 -43.59
N PHE A 748 26.70 -26.70 -44.03
CA PHE A 748 27.17 -28.04 -44.40
C PHE A 748 27.49 -28.24 -45.89
N GLN A 749 27.48 -27.17 -46.69
CA GLN A 749 27.84 -27.26 -48.11
C GLN A 749 29.34 -27.56 -48.28
N HIS A 750 29.66 -28.42 -49.25
CA HIS A 750 31.04 -28.82 -49.55
C HIS A 750 31.20 -29.33 -50.99
N SER A 751 32.43 -29.22 -51.52
CA SER A 751 32.85 -29.87 -52.77
C SER A 751 33.50 -31.24 -52.51
N LEU A 752 33.70 -32.02 -53.58
CA LEU A 752 34.43 -33.29 -53.53
C LEU A 752 35.79 -33.14 -52.80
N HIS A 753 36.57 -32.15 -53.23
CA HIS A 753 37.92 -31.89 -52.72
C HIS A 753 37.93 -31.31 -51.31
N ASP A 754 36.82 -30.71 -50.85
CA ASP A 754 36.68 -30.30 -49.46
C ASP A 754 36.35 -31.48 -48.53
N ARG A 755 35.81 -32.58 -49.07
CA ARG A 755 35.46 -33.82 -48.34
C ARG A 755 36.63 -34.80 -48.29
N LEU A 756 37.20 -35.13 -49.46
CA LEU A 756 38.17 -36.23 -49.58
C LEU A 756 39.63 -35.77 -49.59
N GLY A 757 39.92 -34.47 -49.77
CA GLY A 757 41.25 -34.06 -50.19
C GLY A 757 41.60 -34.76 -51.51
N GLU A 758 42.81 -35.30 -51.61
CA GLU A 758 43.22 -36.07 -52.79
C GLU A 758 43.46 -37.57 -52.47
N PRO A 759 42.60 -38.49 -52.94
CA PRO A 759 42.70 -39.92 -52.61
C PRO A 759 43.72 -40.71 -53.45
N GLN A 760 44.39 -40.11 -54.44
CA GLN A 760 45.27 -40.81 -55.39
C GLN A 760 46.52 -41.48 -54.78
N PHE A 761 46.83 -41.23 -53.51
CA PHE A 761 48.10 -41.64 -52.90
C PHE A 761 48.13 -42.99 -52.18
N ILE A 762 46.99 -43.67 -52.00
CA ILE A 762 46.94 -45.02 -51.36
C ILE A 762 46.49 -46.10 -52.35
N GLU A 763 45.90 -45.74 -53.48
CA GLU A 763 45.36 -46.74 -54.42
C GLU A 763 46.41 -47.41 -55.30
N ARG A 764 47.66 -46.92 -55.28
CA ARG A 764 48.82 -47.53 -55.95
C ARG A 764 49.58 -48.57 -55.11
N THR A 765 49.27 -48.76 -53.83
CA THR A 765 49.91 -49.83 -53.03
C THR A 765 49.17 -51.15 -53.26
N ALA A 766 49.84 -52.14 -53.87
CA ALA A 766 49.27 -53.46 -54.11
C ALA A 766 49.06 -54.21 -52.78
N PHE A 767 47.80 -54.33 -52.36
CA PHE A 767 47.37 -55.34 -51.39
C PHE A 767 46.88 -56.57 -52.17
N GLY A 768 47.26 -57.77 -51.74
CA GLY A 768 47.19 -59.01 -52.51
C GLY A 768 45.84 -59.33 -53.17
N ASP A 769 45.93 -60.13 -54.25
CA ASP A 769 44.98 -60.45 -55.35
C ASP A 769 43.55 -60.95 -55.02
N GLN A 770 43.00 -60.67 -53.82
CA GLN A 770 41.64 -61.12 -53.44
C GLN A 770 40.80 -60.07 -52.69
N ALA A 771 41.29 -58.85 -52.45
CA ALA A 771 40.54 -57.84 -51.69
C ALA A 771 39.64 -56.95 -52.58
N THR A 772 38.47 -57.46 -52.99
CA THR A 772 37.48 -56.73 -53.81
C THR A 772 36.63 -55.69 -53.03
N ARG A 773 37.01 -55.29 -51.82
CA ARG A 773 36.28 -54.28 -51.02
C ARG A 773 37.23 -53.42 -50.18
N ARG A 774 37.81 -52.38 -50.76
CA ARG A 774 38.54 -51.35 -49.99
C ARG A 774 37.53 -50.56 -49.18
N ARG A 775 37.76 -50.43 -47.87
CA ARG A 775 36.95 -49.57 -47.01
C ARG A 775 37.76 -48.35 -46.61
N SER A 776 37.10 -47.23 -46.49
CA SER A 776 37.75 -46.01 -46.01
C SER A 776 36.88 -45.27 -45.01
N ALA A 777 37.54 -44.57 -44.10
CA ALA A 777 36.91 -43.64 -43.20
C ALA A 777 37.67 -42.31 -43.27
N TRP A 778 36.95 -41.21 -43.24
CA TRP A 778 37.52 -39.87 -43.28
C TRP A 778 36.89 -38.98 -42.22
N LEU A 779 37.67 -38.01 -41.78
CA LEU A 779 37.28 -37.00 -40.81
C LEU A 779 37.89 -35.66 -41.23
N ARG A 780 37.11 -34.59 -41.16
CA ARG A 780 37.59 -33.23 -41.40
C ARG A 780 37.03 -32.24 -40.39
N MET A 781 37.83 -31.21 -40.13
CA MET A 781 37.48 -30.06 -39.31
C MET A 781 37.58 -28.78 -40.14
N VAL A 782 36.63 -27.88 -39.95
CA VAL A 782 36.57 -26.59 -40.65
C VAL A 782 36.39 -25.47 -39.63
N GLY A 783 37.27 -24.48 -39.66
CA GLY A 783 37.05 -23.17 -39.07
C GLY A 783 36.75 -22.16 -40.17
N ARG A 784 35.71 -21.34 -40.00
CA ARG A 784 35.30 -20.30 -40.95
C ARG A 784 34.97 -19.02 -40.19
N TRP A 785 35.45 -17.89 -40.71
CA TRP A 785 35.21 -16.55 -40.20
C TRP A 785 34.60 -15.73 -41.33
N GLU A 786 33.47 -15.10 -41.08
CA GLU A 786 32.64 -14.50 -42.12
C GLU A 786 32.12 -13.13 -41.68
N GLN A 787 32.09 -12.18 -42.61
CA GLN A 787 31.50 -10.87 -42.43
C GLN A 787 30.61 -10.55 -43.64
N ALA A 788 29.40 -10.06 -43.36
CA ALA A 788 28.41 -9.66 -44.34
C ALA A 788 27.68 -8.40 -43.86
N GLY A 789 27.06 -7.64 -44.75
CA GLY A 789 26.29 -6.46 -44.39
C GLY A 789 25.34 -6.00 -45.49
N SER A 790 24.49 -5.03 -45.22
CA SER A 790 23.63 -4.41 -46.24
C SER A 790 24.38 -3.31 -47.00
N ARG A 791 23.96 -3.00 -48.23
CA ARG A 791 24.60 -1.97 -49.08
C ARG A 791 24.60 -0.56 -48.48
N ASN A 792 23.58 -0.25 -47.67
CA ASN A 792 23.40 1.03 -46.98
C ASN A 792 23.93 1.04 -45.54
N ASP A 793 24.66 -0.01 -45.14
CA ASP A 793 25.24 -0.16 -43.80
C ASP A 793 24.20 -0.15 -42.66
N ASN A 794 22.93 -0.43 -42.96
CA ASN A 794 21.87 -0.53 -41.96
C ASN A 794 22.03 -1.76 -41.06
N ILE A 795 22.58 -2.85 -41.59
CA ILE A 795 22.78 -4.11 -40.86
C ILE A 795 24.15 -4.68 -41.24
N SER A 796 24.91 -5.13 -40.25
CA SER A 796 26.11 -5.94 -40.47
C SER A 796 26.16 -7.11 -39.52
N VAL A 797 26.76 -8.21 -39.98
CA VAL A 797 26.91 -9.45 -39.24
C VAL A 797 28.34 -9.93 -39.34
N ARG A 798 28.90 -10.33 -38.21
CA ARG A 798 30.16 -11.07 -38.14
C ARG A 798 29.90 -12.43 -37.53
N SER A 799 30.46 -13.48 -38.11
CA SER A 799 30.17 -14.86 -37.74
C SER A 799 31.43 -15.71 -37.67
N ASP A 800 31.46 -16.59 -36.67
CA ASP A 800 32.49 -17.60 -36.44
C ASP A 800 31.83 -18.98 -36.49
N ILE A 801 32.34 -19.86 -37.35
CA ILE A 801 31.76 -21.19 -37.60
C ILE A 801 32.81 -22.26 -37.41
N PHE A 802 32.44 -23.29 -36.66
CA PHE A 802 33.20 -24.53 -36.52
C PHE A 802 32.38 -25.71 -37.02
N MET A 803 33.00 -26.62 -37.76
CA MET A 803 32.36 -27.86 -38.22
C MET A 803 33.29 -29.05 -38.04
N LEU A 804 32.72 -30.16 -37.62
CA LEU A 804 33.30 -31.50 -37.68
C LEU A 804 32.46 -32.37 -38.59
N GLN A 805 33.06 -32.94 -39.63
CA GLN A 805 32.37 -33.84 -40.56
C GLN A 805 33.18 -35.12 -40.73
N GLY A 806 32.51 -36.26 -40.72
CA GLY A 806 33.15 -37.55 -40.97
C GLY A 806 32.24 -38.50 -41.73
N GLY A 807 32.84 -39.52 -42.33
CA GLY A 807 32.11 -40.50 -43.11
C GLY A 807 32.99 -41.66 -43.51
N GLY A 808 32.40 -42.58 -44.28
CA GLY A 808 33.14 -43.73 -44.79
C GLY A 808 32.50 -44.33 -46.02
N ASP A 809 33.35 -44.95 -46.85
CA ASP A 809 32.92 -45.65 -48.05
C ASP A 809 32.31 -47.01 -47.65
N LEU A 810 31.07 -47.25 -48.04
CA LEU A 810 30.35 -48.50 -47.76
C LEU A 810 30.59 -49.54 -48.86
N ALA A 811 30.64 -49.09 -50.12
CA ALA A 811 30.76 -49.95 -51.27
C ALA A 811 31.46 -49.24 -52.44
N GLN A 812 32.13 -50.04 -53.26
CA GLN A 812 32.79 -49.61 -54.48
C GLN A 812 32.43 -50.57 -55.61
N TRP A 813 32.15 -50.04 -56.80
CA TRP A 813 31.85 -50.84 -57.99
C TRP A 813 32.65 -50.36 -59.19
N GLN A 814 33.07 -51.28 -60.04
CA GLN A 814 33.57 -50.94 -61.36
C GLN A 814 32.42 -50.54 -62.27
N VAL A 815 32.52 -49.36 -62.90
CA VAL A 815 31.46 -48.79 -63.73
C VAL A 815 32.08 -48.13 -64.98
N GLY A 816 31.68 -48.59 -66.16
CA GLY A 816 32.14 -48.06 -67.45
C GLY A 816 33.40 -48.77 -67.97
N THR A 817 34.58 -48.25 -67.63
CA THR A 817 35.91 -48.73 -68.08
C THR A 817 36.56 -49.68 -67.08
N GLU A 818 37.68 -50.33 -67.44
CA GLU A 818 38.47 -51.16 -66.50
C GLU A 818 38.95 -50.37 -65.27
N ASP A 819 39.31 -49.10 -65.47
CA ASP A 819 39.78 -48.20 -64.42
C ASP A 819 38.67 -47.39 -63.74
N GLY A 820 37.44 -47.45 -64.26
CA GLY A 820 36.32 -46.65 -63.75
C GLY A 820 35.76 -47.22 -62.45
N ARG A 821 35.55 -46.36 -61.43
CA ARG A 821 35.02 -46.79 -60.13
C ARG A 821 34.00 -45.81 -59.58
N LEU A 822 32.91 -46.35 -59.06
CA LEU A 822 31.87 -45.66 -58.28
C LEU A 822 32.04 -46.01 -56.80
N HIS A 823 32.15 -44.99 -55.95
CA HIS A 823 32.20 -45.08 -54.50
C HIS A 823 30.85 -44.64 -53.93
N LEU A 824 30.31 -45.38 -52.97
CA LEU A 824 29.11 -45.00 -52.22
C LEU A 824 29.42 -44.99 -50.74
N GLY A 825 29.03 -43.94 -50.03
CA GLY A 825 29.29 -43.82 -48.60
C GLY A 825 28.23 -43.02 -47.84
N VAL A 826 28.39 -43.05 -46.52
CA VAL A 826 27.59 -42.29 -45.55
C VAL A 826 28.45 -41.22 -44.90
N MET A 827 27.83 -40.13 -44.46
CA MET A 827 28.47 -39.05 -43.75
C MET A 827 27.58 -38.48 -42.65
N GLY A 828 28.23 -37.97 -41.60
CA GLY A 828 27.60 -37.23 -40.52
C GLY A 828 28.36 -35.93 -40.27
N THR A 829 27.62 -34.88 -39.92
CA THR A 829 28.15 -33.55 -39.70
C THR A 829 27.62 -32.98 -38.39
N TYR A 830 28.50 -32.33 -37.63
CA TYR A 830 28.13 -31.41 -36.57
C TYR A 830 28.75 -30.05 -36.88
N GLY A 831 27.98 -28.98 -36.67
CA GLY A 831 28.50 -27.63 -36.81
C GLY A 831 27.87 -26.67 -35.82
N ARG A 832 28.61 -25.61 -35.51
CA ARG A 832 28.16 -24.51 -34.68
C ARG A 832 28.55 -23.19 -35.32
N SER A 833 27.64 -22.23 -35.36
CA SER A 833 27.95 -20.82 -35.63
C SER A 833 27.64 -19.96 -34.40
N ASN A 834 28.47 -18.94 -34.19
CA ASN A 834 28.12 -17.79 -33.35
C ASN A 834 28.25 -16.55 -34.21
N SER A 835 27.27 -15.66 -34.13
CA SER A 835 27.18 -14.44 -34.93
C SER A 835 26.92 -13.24 -34.04
N THR A 836 27.48 -12.09 -34.37
CA THR A 836 27.15 -10.80 -33.77
C THR A 836 26.57 -9.90 -34.85
N GLY A 837 25.28 -9.58 -34.71
CA GLY A 837 24.56 -8.60 -35.49
C GLY A 837 24.73 -7.19 -34.92
N ARG A 838 24.88 -6.23 -35.83
CA ARG A 838 24.93 -4.78 -35.55
C ARG A 838 23.98 -4.06 -36.48
N ALA A 839 23.46 -2.93 -36.02
CA ALA A 839 22.68 -2.01 -36.83
C ALA A 839 23.44 -0.71 -37.07
N GLY A 840 23.18 -0.08 -38.21
CA GLY A 840 23.74 1.21 -38.61
C GLY A 840 23.15 2.40 -37.84
N GLY A 841 23.49 3.62 -38.27
CA GLY A 841 22.87 4.85 -37.76
C GLY A 841 23.23 5.22 -36.32
N GLY A 842 24.37 4.72 -35.83
CA GLY A 842 24.85 4.99 -34.46
C GLY A 842 24.17 4.15 -33.38
N ASN A 843 23.43 3.08 -33.75
CA ASN A 843 22.91 2.12 -32.79
C ASN A 843 24.06 1.43 -32.04
N LYS A 844 24.07 1.53 -30.71
CA LYS A 844 25.15 1.00 -29.86
C LYS A 844 24.86 -0.40 -29.34
N VAL A 845 23.62 -0.88 -29.48
CA VAL A 845 23.24 -2.21 -29.02
C VAL A 845 23.63 -3.28 -30.04
N HIS A 846 23.81 -4.50 -29.55
CA HIS A 846 24.19 -5.65 -30.35
C HIS A 846 23.17 -6.78 -30.19
N ALA A 847 23.19 -7.71 -31.13
CA ALA A 847 22.49 -8.97 -30.99
C ALA A 847 23.42 -10.13 -31.33
N HIS A 848 23.20 -11.27 -30.70
CA HIS A 848 23.97 -12.48 -30.94
C HIS A 848 23.05 -13.55 -31.55
N GLY A 849 23.50 -14.14 -32.65
CA GLY A 849 22.89 -15.32 -33.28
C GLY A 849 23.71 -16.56 -32.95
N LYS A 850 23.04 -17.70 -32.77
CA LYS A 850 23.71 -18.98 -32.60
C LYS A 850 22.93 -20.09 -33.31
N VAL A 851 23.66 -20.92 -34.04
CA VAL A 851 23.11 -22.13 -34.66
C VAL A 851 23.93 -23.33 -34.20
N ASP A 852 23.27 -24.35 -33.66
CA ASP A 852 23.82 -25.68 -33.40
C ASP A 852 23.18 -26.66 -34.39
N GLY A 853 23.95 -27.17 -35.35
CA GLY A 853 23.45 -28.03 -36.43
C GLY A 853 24.01 -29.44 -36.40
N TYR A 854 23.17 -30.41 -36.79
CA TYR A 854 23.53 -31.81 -36.99
C TYR A 854 22.99 -32.28 -38.34
N ALA A 855 23.75 -33.05 -39.11
CA ALA A 855 23.26 -33.62 -40.36
C ALA A 855 23.73 -35.05 -40.58
N LEU A 856 22.90 -35.81 -41.29
CA LEU A 856 23.21 -37.14 -41.80
C LEU A 856 23.02 -37.16 -43.31
N GLY A 857 23.93 -37.80 -44.03
CA GLY A 857 23.89 -37.81 -45.49
C GLY A 857 24.52 -39.03 -46.13
N LEU A 858 24.30 -39.12 -47.44
CA LEU A 858 24.85 -40.12 -48.35
C LEU A 858 25.63 -39.39 -49.44
N TYR A 859 26.67 -40.03 -49.96
CA TYR A 859 27.40 -39.54 -51.14
C TYR A 859 27.75 -40.67 -52.10
N ALA A 860 27.84 -40.32 -53.38
CA ALA A 860 28.33 -41.19 -54.43
C ALA A 860 29.32 -40.45 -55.32
N THR A 861 30.50 -41.04 -55.54
CA THR A 861 31.59 -40.44 -56.32
C THR A 861 32.07 -41.41 -57.39
N TRP A 862 31.96 -41.02 -58.66
CA TRP A 862 32.47 -41.78 -59.78
C TRP A 862 33.71 -41.12 -60.38
N PHE A 863 34.71 -41.92 -60.70
CA PHE A 863 35.91 -41.48 -61.42
C PHE A 863 36.10 -42.33 -62.67
N GLN A 864 36.43 -41.68 -63.80
CA GLN A 864 36.76 -42.35 -65.06
C GLN A 864 38.03 -43.21 -64.94
N ASN A 865 39.00 -42.75 -64.15
CA ASN A 865 40.19 -43.51 -63.77
C ASN A 865 40.44 -43.35 -62.27
N ASP A 866 40.14 -44.40 -61.49
CA ASP A 866 40.24 -44.39 -60.03
C ASP A 866 41.70 -44.24 -59.57
N ALA A 867 42.62 -45.00 -60.17
CA ALA A 867 44.00 -45.08 -59.71
C ALA A 867 44.85 -43.82 -59.98
N SER A 868 44.62 -43.13 -61.10
CA SER A 868 45.34 -41.91 -61.47
C SER A 868 44.56 -40.63 -61.18
N ARG A 869 43.24 -40.73 -60.99
CA ARG A 869 42.30 -39.60 -60.90
C ARG A 869 42.33 -38.66 -62.10
N LEU A 870 42.91 -39.07 -63.23
CA LEU A 870 42.86 -38.32 -64.50
C LEU A 870 41.54 -38.58 -65.24
N GLY A 871 41.10 -37.61 -66.03
CA GLY A 871 39.83 -37.67 -66.77
C GLY A 871 38.64 -37.20 -65.95
N ALA A 872 37.43 -37.61 -66.35
CA ALA A 872 36.18 -37.14 -65.76
C ALA A 872 35.93 -37.69 -64.35
N TYR A 873 35.32 -36.89 -63.50
CA TYR A 873 34.68 -37.35 -62.27
C TYR A 873 33.28 -36.75 -62.10
N VAL A 874 32.45 -37.43 -61.33
CA VAL A 874 31.15 -36.96 -60.87
C VAL A 874 31.01 -37.26 -59.39
N ASP A 875 30.73 -36.25 -58.56
CA ASP A 875 30.44 -36.40 -57.13
C ASP A 875 29.02 -35.93 -56.85
N THR A 876 28.28 -36.69 -56.06
CA THR A 876 26.92 -36.35 -55.65
C THR A 876 26.75 -36.61 -54.17
N TRP A 877 25.99 -35.76 -53.50
CA TRP A 877 25.66 -35.97 -52.09
C TRP A 877 24.26 -35.46 -51.75
N LEU A 878 23.66 -36.07 -50.75
CA LEU A 878 22.35 -35.72 -50.18
C LEU A 878 22.47 -35.74 -48.66
N GLN A 879 21.98 -34.71 -47.98
CA GLN A 879 21.98 -34.66 -46.51
C GLN A 879 20.72 -34.01 -45.96
N TYR A 880 20.28 -34.52 -44.81
CA TYR A 880 19.22 -33.96 -43.99
C TYR A 880 19.80 -33.42 -42.69
N GLY A 881 19.44 -32.21 -42.32
CA GLY A 881 19.96 -31.50 -41.15
C GLY A 881 18.87 -31.01 -40.20
N TRP A 882 19.22 -30.97 -38.92
CA TRP A 882 18.45 -30.37 -37.83
C TRP A 882 19.28 -29.26 -37.19
N PHE A 883 18.65 -28.14 -36.89
CA PHE A 883 19.30 -26.93 -36.40
C PHE A 883 18.53 -26.36 -35.21
N ASN A 884 19.24 -26.14 -34.11
CA ASN A 884 18.72 -25.42 -32.96
C ASN A 884 19.25 -23.98 -33.03
N ASN A 885 18.36 -23.01 -33.19
CA ASN A 885 18.70 -21.62 -33.41
C ASN A 885 18.35 -20.76 -32.19
N ARG A 886 19.17 -19.74 -31.94
CA ARG A 886 19.00 -18.84 -30.80
C ARG A 886 19.33 -17.42 -31.18
N VAL A 887 18.58 -16.46 -30.65
CA VAL A 887 18.84 -15.02 -30.78
C VAL A 887 18.82 -14.36 -29.40
N PHE A 888 19.84 -13.54 -29.14
CA PHE A 888 20.02 -12.79 -27.90
C PHE A 888 20.16 -11.30 -28.25
N GLY A 889 19.23 -10.46 -27.85
CA GLY A 889 19.39 -9.00 -27.95
C GLY A 889 19.92 -8.43 -26.64
N ASP A 890 20.77 -7.42 -26.69
CA ASP A 890 21.11 -6.66 -25.49
C ASP A 890 19.82 -6.11 -24.84
N ASP A 891 19.68 -6.24 -23.52
CA ASP A 891 18.50 -5.84 -22.73
C ASP A 891 17.15 -6.46 -23.15
N LEU A 892 17.17 -7.53 -23.94
CA LEU A 892 15.96 -8.25 -24.35
C LEU A 892 16.02 -9.75 -23.98
N PRO A 893 14.87 -10.41 -23.79
CA PRO A 893 14.81 -11.85 -23.58
C PRO A 893 15.40 -12.64 -24.77
N ARG A 894 15.94 -13.81 -24.47
CA ARG A 894 16.40 -14.78 -25.48
C ARG A 894 15.21 -15.38 -26.23
N VAL A 895 15.36 -15.58 -27.53
CA VAL A 895 14.42 -16.32 -28.39
C VAL A 895 15.08 -17.59 -28.91
N ASP A 896 14.39 -18.72 -28.77
CA ASP A 896 14.82 -20.05 -29.23
C ASP A 896 13.83 -20.60 -30.25
N TYR A 897 14.33 -21.24 -31.31
CA TYR A 897 13.51 -21.87 -32.35
C TYR A 897 14.31 -22.93 -33.12
N ASP A 898 13.61 -23.87 -33.75
CA ASP A 898 14.23 -24.97 -34.48
C ASP A 898 14.03 -24.82 -36.00
N SER A 899 14.97 -25.36 -36.77
CA SER A 899 14.89 -25.48 -38.22
C SER A 899 15.35 -26.87 -38.67
N GLN A 900 14.87 -27.30 -39.82
CA GLN A 900 15.28 -28.53 -40.50
C GLN A 900 15.55 -28.25 -41.98
N GLY A 901 16.45 -29.00 -42.60
CA GLY A 901 16.83 -28.73 -43.99
C GLY A 901 17.27 -29.94 -44.78
N LEU A 902 16.97 -29.93 -46.08
CA LEU A 902 17.45 -30.88 -47.07
C LEU A 902 18.42 -30.18 -48.02
N SER A 903 19.60 -30.75 -48.21
CA SER A 903 20.56 -30.28 -49.19
C SER A 903 21.03 -31.41 -50.10
N ALA A 904 21.12 -31.14 -51.40
CA ALA A 904 21.57 -32.08 -52.42
C ALA A 904 22.58 -31.39 -53.34
N SER A 905 23.60 -32.10 -53.80
CA SER A 905 24.58 -31.58 -54.75
C SER A 905 24.95 -32.57 -55.83
N ALA A 906 25.29 -32.04 -57.00
CA ALA A 906 26.01 -32.71 -58.06
C ALA A 906 27.19 -31.84 -58.51
N GLU A 907 28.38 -32.42 -58.52
CA GLU A 907 29.64 -31.84 -58.98
C GLU A 907 30.22 -32.71 -60.09
N ALA A 908 30.79 -32.08 -61.12
CA ALA A 908 31.55 -32.76 -62.15
C ALA A 908 32.83 -31.98 -62.47
N GLY A 909 33.90 -32.69 -62.83
CA GLY A 909 35.13 -32.07 -63.29
C GLY A 909 35.94 -33.00 -64.19
N TYR A 910 37.02 -32.47 -64.76
CA TYR A 910 37.86 -33.23 -65.69
C TYR A 910 39.34 -32.91 -65.48
N ALA A 911 40.11 -33.87 -64.96
CA ALA A 911 41.53 -33.69 -64.67
C ALA A 911 42.40 -33.92 -65.92
N LEU A 912 43.02 -32.86 -66.42
CA LEU A 912 43.91 -32.83 -67.59
C LEU A 912 45.37 -32.87 -67.13
N ALA A 913 46.11 -33.92 -67.50
CA ALA A 913 47.56 -33.92 -67.34
C ALA A 913 48.21 -32.93 -68.32
N LEU A 914 49.07 -32.06 -67.79
CA LEU A 914 49.87 -31.08 -68.52
C LEU A 914 51.36 -31.48 -68.51
N THR A 915 52.21 -30.68 -69.16
CA THR A 915 53.66 -30.91 -69.16
C THR A 915 54.26 -30.74 -67.76
N GLN A 916 55.40 -31.40 -67.51
CA GLN A 916 56.16 -31.29 -66.25
C GLN A 916 55.40 -31.74 -64.98
N GLY A 917 54.37 -32.57 -65.12
CA GLY A 917 53.65 -33.18 -63.99
C GLY A 917 52.59 -32.28 -63.35
N TRP A 918 52.22 -31.18 -63.99
CA TRP A 918 51.07 -30.36 -63.60
C TRP A 918 49.76 -31.00 -64.05
N VAL A 919 48.71 -30.84 -63.26
CA VAL A 919 47.34 -31.23 -63.62
C VAL A 919 46.44 -30.01 -63.48
N LEU A 920 45.59 -29.79 -64.48
CA LEU A 920 44.55 -28.75 -64.47
C LEU A 920 43.18 -29.41 -64.50
N GLU A 921 42.29 -29.00 -63.61
CA GLU A 921 40.99 -29.60 -63.40
C GLU A 921 39.91 -28.51 -63.34
N PRO A 922 39.23 -28.21 -64.46
CA PRO A 922 37.96 -27.47 -64.44
C PRO A 922 36.89 -28.27 -63.68
N GLN A 923 36.07 -27.55 -62.91
CA GLN A 923 35.05 -28.08 -62.02
C GLN A 923 33.75 -27.26 -62.17
N ALA A 924 32.61 -27.95 -62.11
CA ALA A 924 31.28 -27.33 -62.03
C ALA A 924 30.44 -28.06 -60.99
N GLN A 925 29.70 -27.33 -60.16
CA GLN A 925 28.86 -27.89 -59.11
C GLN A 925 27.54 -27.14 -59.00
N VAL A 926 26.47 -27.89 -58.74
CA VAL A 926 25.14 -27.38 -58.40
C VAL A 926 24.76 -27.94 -57.03
N ILE A 927 24.21 -27.08 -56.17
CA ILE A 927 23.73 -27.43 -54.83
C ILE A 927 22.32 -26.88 -54.68
N TYR A 928 21.36 -27.74 -54.40
CA TYR A 928 20.03 -27.34 -53.97
C TYR A 928 19.93 -27.44 -52.46
N THR A 929 19.45 -26.39 -51.79
CA THR A 929 19.12 -26.40 -50.37
C THR A 929 17.68 -25.94 -50.17
N SER A 930 16.97 -26.56 -49.24
CA SER A 930 15.71 -26.07 -48.68
C SER A 930 15.71 -26.24 -47.17
N THR A 931 15.32 -25.19 -46.45
CA THR A 931 15.14 -25.19 -44.99
C THR A 931 13.72 -24.76 -44.62
N ASP A 932 13.19 -25.42 -43.60
CA ASP A 932 11.91 -25.16 -42.97
C ASP A 932 12.17 -24.80 -41.51
N THR A 933 11.59 -23.70 -41.04
CA THR A 933 11.84 -23.11 -39.72
C THR A 933 10.51 -22.94 -39.00
N ASP A 934 10.47 -23.28 -37.71
CA ASP A 934 9.28 -23.12 -36.89
C ASP A 934 8.81 -21.65 -36.83
N THR A 935 7.53 -21.45 -36.48
CA THR A 935 7.01 -20.09 -36.29
C THR A 935 7.66 -19.42 -35.09
N ILE A 936 8.25 -18.24 -35.30
CA ILE A 936 8.99 -17.51 -34.27
C ILE A 936 8.09 -16.40 -33.69
N ALA A 937 7.77 -16.49 -32.40
CA ALA A 937 7.13 -15.42 -31.65
C ALA A 937 8.13 -14.83 -30.66
N ASP A 938 8.51 -13.56 -30.85
CA ASP A 938 9.31 -12.81 -29.88
C ASP A 938 8.36 -12.19 -28.84
N ASP A 939 7.90 -13.03 -27.91
CA ASP A 939 6.90 -12.68 -26.88
C ASP A 939 7.33 -11.50 -25.99
N GLY A 940 8.63 -11.24 -25.88
CA GLY A 940 9.18 -10.10 -25.15
C GLY A 940 8.98 -8.75 -25.86
N THR A 941 8.75 -8.74 -27.17
CA THR A 941 8.57 -7.51 -27.97
C THR A 941 7.24 -7.45 -28.72
N GLY A 942 6.48 -8.56 -28.73
CA GLY A 942 5.28 -8.70 -29.54
C GLY A 942 5.55 -8.85 -31.04
N THR A 943 6.80 -9.05 -31.45
CA THR A 943 7.18 -9.21 -32.87
C THR A 943 7.00 -10.66 -33.32
N ARG A 944 6.28 -10.87 -34.43
CA ARG A 944 6.23 -12.17 -35.11
C ARG A 944 7.31 -12.22 -36.18
N VAL A 945 8.25 -13.14 -36.05
CA VAL A 945 9.27 -13.37 -37.08
C VAL A 945 8.83 -14.56 -37.93
N GLY A 946 8.75 -14.33 -39.24
CA GLY A 946 8.19 -15.27 -40.22
C GLY A 946 8.99 -15.27 -41.52
N ALA A 947 8.52 -16.03 -42.50
CA ALA A 947 9.22 -16.22 -43.78
C ALA A 947 10.70 -16.63 -43.60
N ALA A 948 11.02 -17.33 -42.50
CA ALA A 948 12.37 -17.80 -42.21
C ALA A 948 12.76 -19.06 -43.00
N ASN A 949 11.80 -19.66 -43.71
CA ASN A 949 12.05 -20.75 -44.66
C ASN A 949 12.84 -20.20 -45.86
N THR A 950 13.91 -20.88 -46.26
CA THR A 950 14.66 -20.51 -47.47
C THR A 950 14.85 -21.72 -48.37
N SER A 951 14.86 -21.49 -49.67
CA SER A 951 15.25 -22.51 -50.65
C SER A 951 15.98 -21.85 -51.80
N GLY A 952 16.98 -22.55 -52.36
CA GLY A 952 17.80 -21.96 -53.41
C GLY A 952 18.72 -22.97 -54.08
N VAL A 953 19.20 -22.56 -55.26
CA VAL A 953 20.20 -23.30 -56.04
C VAL A 953 21.49 -22.50 -56.08
N THR A 954 22.53 -23.00 -55.42
CA THR A 954 23.89 -22.47 -55.49
C THR A 954 24.64 -23.16 -56.63
N THR A 955 25.33 -22.39 -57.47
CA THR A 955 26.20 -22.91 -58.54
C THR A 955 27.65 -22.49 -58.29
N ARG A 956 28.59 -23.39 -58.55
CA ARG A 956 30.04 -23.12 -58.50
C ARG A 956 30.68 -23.50 -59.81
N LEU A 957 31.48 -22.59 -60.37
CA LEU A 957 32.42 -22.89 -61.44
C LEU A 957 33.83 -22.67 -60.91
N GLY A 958 34.71 -23.66 -61.08
CA GLY A 958 36.05 -23.61 -60.52
C GLY A 958 37.11 -24.18 -61.44
N VAL A 959 38.36 -23.82 -61.17
CA VAL A 959 39.53 -24.46 -61.76
C VAL A 959 40.54 -24.76 -60.66
N ARG A 960 41.00 -26.00 -60.61
CA ARG A 960 42.01 -26.50 -59.69
C ARG A 960 43.28 -26.83 -60.46
N THR A 961 44.43 -26.48 -59.92
CA THR A 961 45.74 -26.89 -60.46
C THR A 961 46.61 -27.44 -59.35
N HIS A 962 47.33 -28.51 -59.63
CA HIS A 962 48.19 -29.16 -58.64
C HIS A 962 49.37 -29.88 -59.29
N ARG A 963 50.37 -30.21 -58.48
CA ARG A 963 51.53 -31.02 -58.87
C ARG A 963 51.96 -31.90 -57.71
N SER A 964 52.25 -33.17 -57.97
CA SER A 964 52.70 -34.11 -56.94
C SER A 964 54.23 -34.22 -56.92
N PHE A 965 54.81 -34.32 -55.72
CA PHE A 965 56.25 -34.45 -55.47
C PHE A 965 56.51 -35.64 -54.55
N ASP A 966 57.39 -36.54 -54.98
CA ASP A 966 57.78 -37.71 -54.20
C ASP A 966 58.80 -37.33 -53.12
N LEU A 967 58.67 -37.92 -51.93
CA LEU A 967 59.50 -37.75 -50.75
C LEU A 967 60.06 -39.10 -50.28
N ASP A 968 61.14 -39.07 -49.49
CA ASP A 968 61.78 -40.28 -48.96
C ASP A 968 60.81 -41.16 -48.13
N GLY A 969 60.93 -42.49 -48.32
CA GLY A 969 60.13 -43.48 -47.59
C GLY A 969 58.73 -43.73 -48.16
N GLY A 970 58.53 -43.49 -49.46
CA GLY A 970 57.24 -43.75 -50.14
C GLY A 970 56.16 -42.69 -49.86
N ARG A 971 56.58 -41.51 -49.40
CA ARG A 971 55.70 -40.36 -49.13
C ARG A 971 55.60 -39.46 -50.35
N GLN A 972 54.52 -38.70 -50.48
CA GLN A 972 54.20 -37.82 -51.58
C GLN A 972 53.42 -36.62 -51.04
N VAL A 973 53.76 -35.43 -51.53
CA VAL A 973 53.05 -34.18 -51.23
C VAL A 973 52.56 -33.53 -52.50
N GLN A 974 51.41 -32.87 -52.42
CA GLN A 974 50.78 -32.22 -53.57
C GLN A 974 50.20 -30.87 -53.17
N PRO A 975 50.96 -29.78 -53.36
CA PRO A 975 50.40 -28.45 -53.30
C PRO A 975 49.39 -28.22 -54.43
N TYR A 976 48.35 -27.44 -54.13
CA TYR A 976 47.32 -27.07 -55.09
C TYR A 976 46.82 -25.64 -54.89
N LEU A 977 46.35 -25.06 -55.99
CA LEU A 977 45.59 -23.81 -56.03
C LEU A 977 44.21 -24.10 -56.64
N THR A 978 43.15 -23.54 -56.08
CA THR A 978 41.80 -23.61 -56.65
C THR A 978 41.20 -22.21 -56.69
N LEU A 979 40.66 -21.80 -57.83
CA LEU A 979 39.90 -20.57 -57.99
C LEU A 979 38.46 -20.93 -58.31
N ASN A 980 37.50 -20.38 -57.56
CA ASN A 980 36.07 -20.63 -57.75
C ASN A 980 35.31 -19.32 -57.91
N TRP A 981 34.31 -19.32 -58.79
CA TRP A 981 33.19 -18.40 -58.78
C TRP A 981 31.95 -19.12 -58.24
N TRP A 982 31.33 -18.54 -57.24
CA TRP A 982 30.10 -19.01 -56.60
C TRP A 982 28.95 -18.06 -56.93
N HIS A 983 27.86 -18.61 -57.44
CA HIS A 983 26.59 -17.91 -57.67
C HIS A 983 25.53 -18.44 -56.70
N MET A 984 25.01 -17.56 -55.84
CA MET A 984 24.19 -17.87 -54.67
C MET A 984 22.97 -16.92 -54.63
N PRO A 985 21.97 -17.10 -55.52
CA PRO A 985 20.82 -16.21 -55.65
C PRO A 985 19.77 -16.38 -54.53
N GLY A 986 20.16 -16.86 -53.35
CA GLY A 986 19.23 -17.24 -52.28
C GLY A 986 18.27 -16.13 -51.84
N ASP A 987 17.08 -16.52 -51.38
CA ASP A 987 16.06 -15.62 -50.81
C ASP A 987 16.31 -15.40 -49.31
N ASP A 988 17.47 -14.83 -48.98
CA ASP A 988 17.89 -14.56 -47.59
C ASP A 988 17.13 -13.33 -47.05
N LYS A 989 15.81 -13.50 -46.89
CA LYS A 989 14.87 -12.49 -46.41
C LYS A 989 14.03 -13.08 -45.29
N ILE A 990 13.86 -12.31 -44.23
CA ILE A 990 13.02 -12.66 -43.09
C ILE A 990 11.97 -11.58 -42.90
N SER A 991 10.74 -11.97 -42.61
CA SER A 991 9.67 -11.03 -42.30
C SER A 991 9.58 -10.77 -40.80
N PHE A 992 9.61 -9.51 -40.41
CA PHE A 992 9.32 -9.04 -39.06
C PHE A 992 7.93 -8.40 -39.11
N ASN A 993 6.93 -9.10 -38.59
CA ASN A 993 5.51 -8.85 -38.84
C ASN A 993 5.20 -8.86 -40.34
N HIS A 994 5.04 -7.69 -40.95
CA HIS A 994 4.72 -7.53 -42.38
C HIS A 994 5.90 -7.01 -43.22
N VAL A 995 7.01 -6.63 -42.58
CA VAL A 995 8.17 -6.02 -43.25
C VAL A 995 9.23 -7.08 -43.51
N ARG A 996 9.64 -7.27 -44.77
CA ARG A 996 10.74 -8.16 -45.14
C ARG A 996 12.06 -7.40 -45.16
N VAL A 997 13.04 -7.93 -44.45
CA VAL A 997 14.41 -7.40 -44.41
C VAL A 997 15.38 -8.53 -44.76
N GLY A 998 16.43 -8.23 -45.52
CA GLY A 998 17.37 -9.24 -46.01
C GLY A 998 18.45 -8.68 -46.93
N ASP A 999 18.93 -9.51 -47.86
CA ASP A 999 19.91 -9.16 -48.90
C ASP A 999 21.28 -8.70 -48.35
N ILE A 1000 21.73 -9.28 -47.22
CA ILE A 1000 23.05 -8.98 -46.63
C ILE A 1000 24.18 -9.88 -47.17
N TYR A 1001 23.84 -11.04 -47.72
CA TYR A 1001 24.78 -11.98 -48.32
C TYR A 1001 24.91 -11.77 -49.83
N PRO A 1002 26.09 -12.01 -50.43
CA PRO A 1002 26.32 -11.69 -51.83
C PRO A 1002 25.72 -12.74 -52.76
N THR A 1003 25.10 -12.29 -53.86
CA THR A 1003 24.66 -13.18 -54.94
C THR A 1003 25.84 -13.81 -55.70
N ASN A 1004 26.98 -13.12 -55.79
CA ASN A 1004 28.18 -13.61 -56.45
C ASN A 1004 29.39 -13.44 -55.54
N ALA A 1005 30.21 -14.47 -55.43
CA ALA A 1005 31.45 -14.42 -54.68
C ALA A 1005 32.56 -15.22 -55.35
N TYR A 1006 33.80 -14.78 -55.13
CA TYR A 1006 35.00 -15.34 -55.72
C TYR A 1006 35.90 -15.89 -54.62
N GLU A 1007 36.30 -17.15 -54.73
CA GLU A 1007 37.10 -17.86 -53.72
C GLU A 1007 38.44 -18.31 -54.31
N ALA A 1008 39.51 -18.11 -53.54
CA ALA A 1008 40.83 -18.69 -53.81
C ALA A 1008 41.22 -19.62 -52.66
N LYS A 1009 41.55 -20.87 -52.98
CA LYS A 1009 42.01 -21.91 -52.03
C LYS A 1009 43.46 -22.27 -52.31
N LEU A 1010 44.28 -22.30 -51.26
CA LEU A 1010 45.65 -22.82 -51.30
C LEU A 1010 45.76 -23.96 -50.29
N GLY A 1011 46.30 -25.10 -50.71
CA GLY A 1011 46.44 -26.24 -49.81
C GLY A 1011 47.51 -27.22 -50.23
N VAL A 1012 47.73 -28.21 -49.37
CA VAL A 1012 48.67 -29.32 -49.59
C VAL A 1012 47.97 -30.61 -49.18
N ASN A 1013 48.01 -31.60 -50.07
CA ASN A 1013 47.67 -32.98 -49.76
C ASN A 1013 48.95 -33.76 -49.48
N ALA A 1014 48.90 -34.74 -48.58
CA ALA A 1014 50.02 -35.61 -48.28
C ALA A 1014 49.55 -37.05 -48.02
N ASN A 1015 50.38 -38.02 -48.38
CA ASN A 1015 50.23 -39.39 -47.88
C ASN A 1015 51.21 -39.67 -46.75
N PHE A 1016 50.75 -40.53 -45.87
CA PHE A 1016 51.49 -41.04 -44.73
C PHE A 1016 51.61 -42.56 -44.87
N ALA A 1017 52.49 -43.17 -44.07
CA ALA A 1017 52.64 -44.62 -44.10
C ALA A 1017 51.36 -45.35 -43.65
N LYS A 1018 51.19 -46.59 -44.11
CA LYS A 1018 50.16 -47.54 -43.63
C LYS A 1018 48.71 -47.10 -43.87
N GLY A 1019 48.39 -46.54 -45.05
CA GLY A 1019 47.00 -46.29 -45.47
C GLY A 1019 46.38 -45.00 -44.95
N TRP A 1020 47.18 -44.06 -44.44
CA TRP A 1020 46.74 -42.73 -44.01
C TRP A 1020 47.05 -41.66 -45.07
N THR A 1021 46.08 -40.81 -45.40
CA THR A 1021 46.27 -39.57 -46.15
C THR A 1021 45.67 -38.41 -45.39
N GLY A 1022 46.11 -37.20 -45.70
CA GLY A 1022 45.53 -36.00 -45.13
C GLY A 1022 45.78 -34.77 -45.97
N PHE A 1023 45.08 -33.71 -45.62
CA PHE A 1023 45.18 -32.43 -46.30
C PHE A 1023 45.01 -31.27 -45.32
N VAL A 1024 45.59 -30.13 -45.69
CA VAL A 1024 45.34 -28.84 -45.06
C VAL A 1024 45.16 -27.78 -46.12
N ASN A 1025 44.19 -26.87 -45.95
CA ASN A 1025 44.03 -25.72 -46.82
C ASN A 1025 43.52 -24.48 -46.09
N VAL A 1026 43.80 -23.34 -46.70
CA VAL A 1026 43.23 -22.05 -46.37
C VAL A 1026 42.52 -21.49 -47.61
N ALA A 1027 41.40 -20.79 -47.39
CA ALA A 1027 40.70 -20.12 -48.47
C ALA A 1027 40.17 -18.75 -48.04
N GLY A 1028 40.26 -17.79 -48.96
CA GLY A 1028 39.64 -16.48 -48.86
C GLY A 1028 38.57 -16.32 -49.94
N MET A 1029 37.41 -15.78 -49.58
CA MET A 1029 36.27 -15.58 -50.45
C MET A 1029 35.69 -14.18 -50.28
N PHE A 1030 35.40 -13.51 -51.40
CA PHE A 1030 35.03 -12.10 -51.44
C PHE A 1030 33.84 -11.89 -52.39
N GLY A 1031 32.93 -10.99 -52.03
CA GLY A 1031 31.73 -10.70 -52.82
C GLY A 1031 31.25 -9.26 -52.66
N GLU A 1032 30.06 -8.99 -53.18
CA GLU A 1032 29.37 -7.71 -52.95
C GLU A 1032 29.04 -7.50 -51.46
N ASN A 1033 28.53 -6.31 -51.12
CA ASN A 1033 28.07 -5.94 -49.78
C ASN A 1033 29.14 -6.10 -48.68
N SER A 1034 30.40 -5.81 -49.04
CA SER A 1034 31.56 -5.97 -48.16
C SER A 1034 31.74 -7.39 -47.63
N TYR A 1035 31.22 -8.40 -48.34
CA TYR A 1035 31.32 -9.80 -47.92
C TYR A 1035 32.76 -10.29 -47.96
N GLN A 1036 33.20 -10.86 -46.84
CA GLN A 1036 34.51 -11.48 -46.71
C GLN A 1036 34.40 -12.75 -45.88
N GLN A 1037 34.99 -13.83 -46.37
CA GLN A 1037 35.04 -15.10 -45.67
C GLN A 1037 36.46 -15.67 -45.73
N TYR A 1038 36.95 -16.10 -44.58
CA TYR A 1038 38.21 -16.84 -44.44
C TYR A 1038 37.93 -18.21 -43.86
N SER A 1039 38.60 -19.24 -44.36
CA SER A 1039 38.42 -20.60 -43.87
C SER A 1039 39.73 -21.35 -43.79
N ALA A 1040 39.84 -22.22 -42.78
CA ALA A 1040 40.91 -23.17 -42.60
C ALA A 1040 40.31 -24.57 -42.47
N ARG A 1041 40.85 -25.52 -43.24
CA ARG A 1041 40.36 -26.90 -43.27
C ARG A 1041 41.51 -27.86 -43.05
N ILE A 1042 41.27 -28.89 -42.26
CA ILE A 1042 42.16 -30.03 -42.09
C ILE A 1042 41.35 -31.31 -42.18
N GLY A 1043 41.86 -32.30 -42.88
CA GLY A 1043 41.21 -33.59 -43.01
C GLY A 1043 42.19 -34.75 -43.08
N VAL A 1044 41.71 -35.91 -42.65
CA VAL A 1044 42.43 -37.18 -42.69
C VAL A 1044 41.52 -38.27 -43.22
N LYS A 1045 42.12 -39.21 -43.95
CA LYS A 1045 41.45 -40.41 -44.48
C LYS A 1045 42.31 -41.62 -44.17
N TYR A 1046 41.67 -42.70 -43.72
CA TYR A 1046 42.28 -44.00 -43.50
C TYR A 1046 41.63 -45.02 -44.43
N THR A 1047 42.43 -45.81 -45.13
CA THR A 1047 41.98 -46.84 -46.08
C THR A 1047 42.58 -48.19 -45.69
N TRP A 1048 41.76 -49.25 -45.64
CA TRP A 1048 42.17 -50.60 -45.23
C TRP A 1048 41.49 -51.71 -46.05
#